data_AF-A0AAD9R565-F1
#
_entry.id   AF-A0AAD9R565-F1
#
_cell.length_a   1.000
_cell.length_b   1.000
_cell.length_c   1.000
_cell.angle_alpha   90.00
_cell.angle_beta   90.00
_cell.angle_gamma   90.00
#
_symmetry.space_group_name_H-M   'P 1'
#
loop_
_entity.id
_entity.type
_entity.pdbx_description
1 polymer ?
#
loop_
_entity_poly.entity_id
_entity_poly.type
_entity_poly.pdbx_seq_one_letter_code
_entity_poly.pdbx_strand_id
1 'polypeptide(L)'
;MTNFHILLIVLSTFAVLVDCKRVRGVLSSRLARLDQGQYITKFCFYGDALVRFHLNTTSTGKLYFYVDEKWSQVEQTSQCQNKLDLAQYSFGLDSTSGENKFSPWTDPKLWHLLYADSVTCDSSVPALEDITFTLEVYNPDSEGKPTSHCGCDETGLLPFYEVLAFIYFAGVIAYGQRLWQTIEKGGPMHLMIKMLSLATVYQAIGHFLAMLLMMAKLSTGWTLSSSFSTLDPKQMRQISVCVVTISVLEVILLFWGTGLLQALVKIVIAGAFGLNISKKITEERSTLRKEFYIKFAKCSLTRVLAYPTLAIISFVLPMHTRFKVITWGLLTTQSLSILLLYKLFLSRSLYWEVSSLATSTLPLLMDRGHGNKNYKPESRTVRIHKHIAPISFRETMLKSSWIGGHKSSVLSLGVNSEGILASGGEEELCVWDKDGSSQTKLSYPKTDSSKEVNSVCFGVTKPKHLYASCGNKVFGFDLRNQSSILCEYEYNEDEVNQITIHHKEEYLACCDDGGEIKVIELSSGRLFKTLRNKHDNICSTVQFRPIRRWEIVSGGMDFWVVSWDFFSGRALYELNVQGHGDDGSNGDVQLFRYEGKKKFVPHQCLKKHSSSVSQVHFPKFHPNEWLVSAGNDCKIVFWNLNTGTCNGTSGSAHQHKKDTAAACVVSEVEHVSKPNWITSSTLGENIFVADQTNEISVYRVI
;
A
#
# COMPACT_ATOMS: atom_id res chain seq x y z
N MET A 1 0.92 -29.37 -2.36
CA MET A 1 1.53 -30.38 -3.26
C MET A 1 0.56 -30.84 -4.36
N THR A 2 -0.70 -31.14 -4.04
CA THR A 2 -1.75 -31.53 -5.01
C THR A 2 -2.07 -30.48 -6.08
N ASN A 3 -2.09 -29.19 -5.73
CA ASN A 3 -2.34 -28.11 -6.69
C ASN A 3 -1.21 -27.90 -7.71
N PHE A 4 0.03 -28.30 -7.37
CA PHE A 4 1.17 -28.18 -8.27
C PHE A 4 1.16 -29.29 -9.33
N HIS A 5 0.70 -30.49 -8.97
CA HIS A 5 0.48 -31.57 -9.94
C HIS A 5 -0.67 -31.28 -10.91
N ILE A 6 -1.75 -30.64 -10.44
CA ILE A 6 -2.83 -30.20 -11.35
C ILE A 6 -2.30 -29.15 -12.33
N LEU A 7 -1.50 -28.18 -11.85
CA LEU A 7 -0.86 -27.18 -12.71
C LEU A 7 0.13 -27.82 -13.70
N LEU A 8 0.89 -28.83 -13.27
CA LEU A 8 1.84 -29.56 -14.12
C LEU A 8 1.13 -30.47 -15.14
N ILE A 9 -0.01 -31.06 -14.79
CA ILE A 9 -0.87 -31.84 -15.69
C ILE A 9 -1.58 -30.92 -16.69
N VAL A 10 -2.00 -29.72 -16.27
CA VAL A 10 -2.50 -28.68 -17.17
C VAL A 10 -1.38 -28.19 -18.09
N LEU A 11 -0.16 -27.95 -17.59
CA LEU A 11 0.97 -27.54 -18.43
C LEU A 11 1.44 -28.66 -19.39
N SER A 12 1.36 -29.93 -18.99
CA SER A 12 1.79 -31.07 -19.82
C SER A 12 0.75 -31.51 -20.84
N THR A 13 -0.54 -31.29 -20.58
CA THR A 13 -1.62 -31.51 -21.56
C THR A 13 -1.66 -30.43 -22.66
N PHE A 14 -1.03 -29.27 -22.43
CA PHE A 14 -0.87 -28.21 -23.43
C PHE A 14 0.37 -28.37 -24.34
N ALA A 15 1.23 -29.36 -24.09
CA ALA A 15 2.33 -29.71 -25.00
C ALA A 15 1.83 -30.56 -26.17
N VAL A 16 0.94 -29.99 -27.00
CA VAL A 16 0.47 -30.61 -28.25
C VAL A 16 0.95 -29.75 -29.41
N LEU A 17 1.53 -30.45 -30.40
CA LEU A 17 2.19 -29.97 -31.61
C LEU A 17 1.60 -28.69 -32.23
N VAL A 18 2.52 -27.77 -32.55
CA VAL A 18 2.31 -26.52 -33.28
C VAL A 18 1.83 -26.82 -34.69
N ASP A 19 0.62 -26.38 -35.04
CA ASP A 19 0.20 -26.24 -36.42
C ASP A 19 -0.33 -24.82 -36.63
N CYS A 20 0.32 -24.12 -37.55
CA CYS A 20 0.00 -22.75 -37.96
C CYS A 20 -1.44 -22.60 -38.47
N LYS A 21 -1.95 -21.36 -38.70
CA LYS A 21 -3.33 -21.11 -39.19
C LYS A 21 -3.61 -21.84 -40.51
N ARG A 22 -4.09 -23.07 -40.33
CA ARG A 22 -4.31 -24.10 -41.34
C ARG A 22 -5.76 -24.52 -41.17
N VAL A 23 -6.63 -23.97 -42.01
CA VAL A 23 -8.05 -24.31 -41.99
C VAL A 23 -8.19 -25.66 -42.68
N ARG A 24 -8.61 -26.67 -41.93
CA ARG A 24 -8.93 -28.00 -42.46
C ARG A 24 -10.43 -28.19 -42.43
N GLY A 25 -10.97 -28.82 -43.47
CA GLY A 25 -12.40 -29.08 -43.52
C GLY A 25 -12.78 -29.89 -44.73
N VAL A 26 -14.08 -29.93 -44.99
CA VAL A 26 -14.68 -30.61 -46.12
C VAL A 26 -15.42 -29.57 -46.96
N LEU A 27 -15.06 -29.47 -48.23
CA LEU A 27 -15.77 -28.70 -49.24
C LEU A 27 -16.93 -29.57 -49.73
N SER A 28 -18.16 -29.17 -49.42
CA SER A 28 -19.36 -29.89 -49.82
C SER A 28 -20.16 -29.11 -50.83
N SER A 29 -20.35 -29.70 -52.01
CA SER A 29 -21.17 -29.15 -53.08
C SER A 29 -22.62 -28.93 -52.63
N ARG A 30 -23.12 -29.79 -51.73
CA ARG A 30 -24.49 -29.68 -51.17
C ARG A 30 -24.65 -28.48 -50.24
N LEU A 31 -23.67 -28.25 -49.36
CA LEU A 31 -23.68 -27.09 -48.46
C LEU A 31 -23.50 -25.78 -49.25
N ALA A 32 -22.60 -25.78 -50.23
CA ALA A 32 -22.43 -24.65 -51.12
C ALA A 32 -23.74 -24.31 -51.86
N ARG A 33 -24.51 -25.30 -52.33
CA ARG A 33 -25.80 -25.06 -52.99
C ARG A 33 -26.86 -24.48 -52.05
N LEU A 34 -26.94 -24.98 -50.81
CA LEU A 34 -27.92 -24.51 -49.81
C LEU A 34 -27.67 -23.05 -49.41
N ASP A 35 -26.42 -22.69 -49.15
CA ASP A 35 -26.05 -21.37 -48.62
C ASP A 35 -25.67 -20.36 -49.72
N GLN A 36 -25.81 -20.75 -51.00
CA GLN A 36 -25.32 -19.97 -52.15
C GLN A 36 -23.83 -19.62 -52.00
N GLY A 37 -23.04 -20.66 -51.74
CA GLY A 37 -21.62 -20.70 -51.47
C GLY A 37 -21.30 -21.02 -50.00
N GLN A 38 -20.33 -21.90 -49.78
CA GLN A 38 -19.93 -22.39 -48.47
C GLN A 38 -18.93 -21.42 -47.82
N TYR A 39 -19.29 -20.84 -46.67
CA TYR A 39 -18.38 -19.97 -45.92
C TYR A 39 -17.23 -20.77 -45.29
N ILE A 40 -15.99 -20.35 -45.51
CA ILE A 40 -14.79 -21.02 -44.96
C ILE A 40 -14.29 -20.28 -43.74
N THR A 41 -13.84 -19.03 -43.90
CA THR A 41 -13.19 -18.28 -42.83
C THR A 41 -13.11 -16.80 -43.14
N LYS A 42 -12.73 -16.00 -42.14
CA LYS A 42 -12.33 -14.60 -42.31
C LYS A 42 -10.87 -14.41 -41.92
N PHE A 43 -10.16 -13.57 -42.66
CA PHE A 43 -8.75 -13.29 -42.42
C PHE A 43 -8.39 -11.84 -42.75
N CYS A 44 -7.58 -11.21 -41.89
CA CYS A 44 -7.11 -9.85 -42.09
C CYS A 44 -5.75 -9.85 -42.80
N PHE A 45 -5.76 -9.50 -44.08
CA PHE A 45 -4.58 -9.51 -44.95
C PHE A 45 -3.92 -8.13 -45.03
N TYR A 46 -2.60 -8.10 -45.19
CA TYR A 46 -1.82 -6.87 -45.47
C TYR A 46 -0.57 -7.19 -46.29
N GLY A 47 -0.09 -6.23 -47.09
CA GLY A 47 1.12 -6.38 -47.89
C GLY A 47 1.07 -7.57 -48.86
N ASP A 48 2.18 -8.30 -48.97
CA ASP A 48 2.34 -9.47 -49.85
C ASP A 48 1.75 -10.74 -49.20
N ALA A 49 0.44 -10.87 -49.25
CA ALA A 49 -0.26 -12.04 -48.73
C ALA A 49 -0.19 -13.25 -49.68
N LEU A 50 -0.13 -14.45 -49.09
CA LEU A 50 -0.07 -15.73 -49.80
C LEU A 50 -1.10 -16.70 -49.22
N VAL A 51 -1.81 -17.42 -50.08
CA VAL A 51 -2.72 -18.52 -49.69
C VAL A 51 -2.27 -19.79 -50.40
N ARG A 52 -1.91 -20.81 -49.63
CA ARG A 52 -1.58 -22.15 -50.14
C ARG A 52 -2.72 -23.10 -49.84
N PHE A 53 -3.11 -23.91 -50.81
CA PHE A 53 -4.15 -24.92 -50.62
C PHE A 53 -3.63 -26.32 -50.94
N HIS A 54 -4.18 -27.32 -50.25
CA HIS A 54 -3.95 -28.72 -50.50
C HIS A 54 -5.26 -29.49 -50.44
N LEU A 55 -5.54 -30.28 -51.48
CA LEU A 55 -6.77 -31.03 -51.67
C LEU A 55 -6.43 -32.51 -51.86
N ASN A 56 -7.31 -33.37 -51.35
CA ASN A 56 -7.17 -34.81 -51.56
C ASN A 56 -7.47 -35.24 -53.01
N THR A 57 -8.37 -34.53 -53.68
CA THR A 57 -8.77 -34.75 -55.08
C THR A 57 -8.88 -33.41 -55.83
N THR A 58 -8.71 -33.42 -57.16
CA THR A 58 -8.88 -32.22 -58.01
C THR A 58 -10.32 -31.75 -58.02
N SER A 59 -10.56 -30.45 -57.90
CA SER A 59 -11.88 -29.83 -57.90
C SER A 59 -12.05 -28.89 -59.10
N THR A 60 -13.28 -28.69 -59.58
CA THR A 60 -13.62 -27.59 -60.50
C THR A 60 -14.08 -26.33 -59.76
N GLY A 61 -13.96 -26.33 -58.44
CA GLY A 61 -14.40 -25.24 -57.57
C GLY A 61 -13.45 -24.05 -57.53
N LYS A 62 -13.96 -22.92 -57.04
CA LYS A 62 -13.22 -21.67 -56.86
C LYS A 62 -13.36 -21.15 -55.44
N LEU A 63 -12.30 -20.51 -54.95
CA LEU A 63 -12.29 -19.72 -53.72
C LEU A 63 -12.56 -18.26 -54.08
N TYR A 64 -13.59 -17.67 -53.48
CA TYR A 64 -14.00 -16.29 -53.66
C TYR A 64 -13.65 -15.46 -52.42
N PHE A 65 -13.10 -14.27 -52.64
CA PHE A 65 -12.65 -13.37 -51.58
C PHE A 65 -13.43 -12.06 -51.63
N TYR A 66 -14.03 -11.70 -50.49
CA TYR A 66 -14.84 -10.50 -50.33
C TYR A 66 -14.25 -9.57 -49.27
N VAL A 67 -14.13 -8.28 -49.58
CA VAL A 67 -13.75 -7.26 -48.59
C VAL A 67 -14.91 -7.00 -47.63
N ASP A 68 -14.63 -6.93 -46.33
CA ASP A 68 -15.61 -6.74 -45.26
C ASP A 68 -16.56 -5.53 -45.46
N GLU A 69 -16.05 -4.42 -46.01
CA GLU A 69 -16.84 -3.22 -46.33
C GLU A 69 -18.02 -3.49 -47.27
N LYS A 70 -17.89 -4.49 -48.15
CA LYS A 70 -18.91 -4.89 -49.12
C LYS A 70 -19.69 -6.13 -48.70
N TRP A 71 -19.35 -6.75 -47.56
CA TRP A 71 -19.96 -8.00 -47.12
C TRP A 71 -21.46 -7.88 -46.84
N SER A 72 -21.89 -6.74 -46.28
CA SER A 72 -23.31 -6.46 -46.05
C SER A 72 -24.15 -6.46 -47.34
N GLN A 73 -23.54 -6.09 -48.47
CA GLN A 73 -24.19 -6.13 -49.80
C GLN A 73 -24.29 -7.57 -50.32
N VAL A 74 -23.28 -8.40 -50.03
CA VAL A 74 -23.24 -9.83 -50.41
C VAL A 74 -24.30 -10.62 -49.64
N GLU A 75 -24.48 -10.35 -48.34
CA GLU A 75 -25.50 -11.00 -47.50
C GLU A 75 -26.94 -10.63 -47.91
N GLN A 76 -27.14 -9.42 -48.45
CA GLN A 76 -28.46 -8.94 -48.89
C GLN A 76 -28.83 -9.39 -50.31
N THR A 77 -27.88 -9.95 -51.06
CA THR A 77 -28.10 -10.37 -52.46
C THR A 77 -28.71 -11.76 -52.49
N SER A 78 -29.91 -11.89 -53.07
CA SER A 78 -30.68 -13.15 -53.13
C SER A 78 -30.35 -14.05 -54.34
N GLN A 79 -29.74 -13.48 -55.39
CA GLN A 79 -29.37 -14.22 -56.61
C GLN A 79 -27.94 -14.79 -56.49
N CYS A 80 -27.82 -16.12 -56.59
CA CYS A 80 -26.56 -16.85 -56.40
C CYS A 80 -25.42 -16.37 -57.32
N GLN A 81 -25.68 -16.17 -58.63
CA GLN A 81 -24.62 -15.76 -59.56
C GLN A 81 -24.12 -14.34 -59.27
N ASN A 82 -25.04 -13.40 -59.04
CA ASN A 82 -24.68 -12.03 -58.67
C ASN A 82 -23.87 -11.98 -57.37
N LYS A 83 -24.18 -12.87 -56.41
CA LYS A 83 -23.44 -12.99 -55.16
C LYS A 83 -21.97 -13.37 -55.40
N LEU A 84 -21.71 -14.31 -56.31
CA LEU A 84 -20.35 -14.74 -56.68
C LEU A 84 -19.60 -13.67 -57.49
N ASP A 85 -20.30 -12.95 -58.38
CA ASP A 85 -19.71 -11.90 -59.21
C ASP A 85 -19.29 -10.66 -58.41
N LEU A 86 -19.82 -10.47 -57.19
CA LEU A 86 -19.42 -9.41 -56.26
C LEU A 86 -18.03 -9.63 -55.64
N ALA A 87 -17.42 -10.80 -55.80
CA ALA A 87 -16.10 -11.11 -55.26
C ALA A 87 -15.00 -10.25 -55.92
N GLN A 88 -14.03 -9.79 -55.13
CA GLN A 88 -12.92 -9.00 -55.69
C GLN A 88 -11.79 -9.87 -56.25
N TYR A 89 -11.59 -11.07 -55.68
CA TYR A 89 -10.67 -12.07 -56.19
C TYR A 89 -11.36 -13.43 -56.25
N SER A 90 -11.01 -14.22 -57.27
CA SER A 90 -11.38 -15.62 -57.34
C SER A 90 -10.16 -16.44 -57.78
N PHE A 91 -9.93 -17.57 -57.12
CA PHE A 91 -8.86 -18.51 -57.46
C PHE A 91 -9.43 -19.91 -57.72
N GLY A 92 -9.04 -20.53 -58.82
CA GLY A 92 -9.41 -21.90 -59.17
C GLY A 92 -8.69 -22.94 -58.33
N LEU A 93 -9.37 -24.06 -58.06
CA LEU A 93 -8.87 -25.21 -57.30
C LEU A 93 -8.61 -26.42 -58.21
N ASP A 94 -8.08 -26.17 -59.42
CA ASP A 94 -7.96 -27.15 -60.50
C ASP A 94 -6.88 -28.22 -60.23
N SER A 95 -5.97 -27.99 -59.28
CA SER A 95 -4.86 -28.87 -58.90
C SER A 95 -4.99 -29.41 -57.45
N THR A 96 -4.29 -30.48 -57.11
CA THR A 96 -4.25 -31.04 -55.74
C THR A 96 -3.47 -30.17 -54.75
N SER A 97 -2.62 -29.27 -55.23
CA SER A 97 -1.99 -28.24 -54.43
C SER A 97 -1.66 -27.03 -55.29
N GLY A 98 -1.66 -25.84 -54.69
CA GLY A 98 -1.36 -24.59 -55.38
C GLY A 98 -1.14 -23.43 -54.43
N GLU A 99 -0.55 -22.36 -54.98
CA GLU A 99 -0.25 -21.12 -54.27
C GLU A 99 -0.87 -19.94 -55.00
N ASN A 100 -1.66 -19.16 -54.28
CA ASN A 100 -2.31 -17.95 -54.77
C ASN A 100 -1.70 -16.75 -54.06
N LYS A 101 -1.06 -15.87 -54.86
CA LYS A 101 -0.49 -14.60 -54.37
C LYS A 101 -1.45 -13.47 -54.67
N PHE A 102 -1.64 -12.59 -53.68
CA PHE A 102 -2.38 -11.37 -53.89
C PHE A 102 -1.48 -10.25 -54.41
N SER A 103 -2.11 -9.23 -55.01
CA SER A 103 -1.40 -7.99 -55.30
C SER A 103 -1.09 -7.25 -53.99
N PRO A 104 0.06 -6.56 -53.88
CA PRO A 104 0.44 -5.86 -52.66
C PRO A 104 -0.61 -4.82 -52.28
N TRP A 105 -1.12 -4.88 -51.05
CA TRP A 105 -2.03 -3.87 -50.52
C TRP A 105 -1.31 -2.92 -49.57
N THR A 106 -1.54 -1.61 -49.75
CA THR A 106 -1.00 -0.55 -48.89
C THR A 106 -1.71 -0.49 -47.53
N ASP A 107 -3.00 -0.83 -47.49
CA ASP A 107 -3.83 -0.78 -46.28
C ASP A 107 -4.29 -2.19 -45.86
N PRO A 108 -4.25 -2.54 -44.57
CA PRO A 108 -4.75 -3.82 -44.08
C PRO A 108 -6.28 -3.89 -44.20
N LYS A 109 -6.77 -4.98 -44.81
CA LYS A 109 -8.21 -5.21 -45.01
C LYS A 109 -8.63 -6.57 -44.49
N LEU A 110 -9.86 -6.63 -43.96
CA LEU A 110 -10.49 -7.88 -43.55
C LEU A 110 -11.20 -8.51 -44.74
N TRP A 111 -10.94 -9.80 -44.98
CA TRP A 111 -11.47 -10.55 -46.10
C TRP A 111 -12.26 -11.77 -45.64
N HIS A 112 -13.40 -12.02 -46.30
CA HIS A 112 -14.23 -13.21 -46.14
C HIS A 112 -13.96 -14.18 -47.28
N LEU A 113 -13.74 -15.45 -46.94
CA LEU A 113 -13.46 -16.53 -47.88
C LEU A 113 -14.68 -17.43 -48.03
N LEU A 114 -15.10 -17.63 -49.28
CA LEU A 114 -16.23 -18.47 -49.66
C LEU A 114 -15.78 -19.48 -50.71
N TYR A 115 -16.29 -20.71 -50.62
CA TYR A 115 -16.13 -21.71 -51.66
C TYR A 115 -17.42 -21.87 -52.48
N ALA A 116 -17.28 -21.93 -53.80
CA ALA A 116 -18.35 -22.34 -54.70
C ALA A 116 -17.80 -23.10 -55.89
N ASP A 117 -18.56 -24.09 -56.35
CA ASP A 117 -18.28 -24.91 -57.51
C ASP A 117 -19.18 -24.55 -58.70
N SER A 118 -18.90 -25.15 -59.86
CA SER A 118 -19.68 -24.90 -61.09
C SER A 118 -21.15 -25.31 -60.99
N VAL A 119 -21.51 -26.13 -59.99
CA VAL A 119 -22.87 -26.65 -59.77
C VAL A 119 -23.55 -26.01 -58.55
N THR A 120 -22.95 -24.96 -57.98
CA THR A 120 -23.45 -24.28 -56.77
C THR A 120 -24.69 -23.45 -57.11
N CYS A 121 -24.66 -22.71 -58.22
CA CYS A 121 -25.79 -21.89 -58.67
C CYS A 121 -26.71 -22.60 -59.68
N ASP A 122 -26.34 -23.80 -60.14
CA ASP A 122 -27.14 -24.60 -61.06
C ASP A 122 -27.78 -25.80 -60.33
N SER A 123 -29.10 -25.70 -60.09
CA SER A 123 -29.87 -26.74 -59.42
C SER A 123 -30.18 -27.94 -60.31
N SER A 124 -29.95 -27.85 -61.62
CA SER A 124 -30.27 -28.91 -62.60
C SER A 124 -29.25 -30.05 -62.62
N VAL A 125 -28.02 -29.80 -62.14
CA VAL A 125 -26.92 -30.77 -62.13
C VAL A 125 -26.81 -31.41 -60.73
N PRO A 126 -26.58 -32.74 -60.63
CA PRO A 126 -26.34 -33.39 -59.33
C PRO A 126 -25.11 -32.80 -58.61
N ALA A 127 -25.17 -32.74 -57.29
CA ALA A 127 -24.08 -32.23 -56.45
C ALA A 127 -22.85 -33.15 -56.53
N LEU A 128 -21.66 -32.55 -56.53
CA LEU A 128 -20.38 -33.25 -56.57
C LEU A 128 -20.06 -33.93 -55.23
N GLU A 129 -19.10 -34.86 -55.24
CA GLU A 129 -18.59 -35.51 -54.03
C GLU A 129 -17.84 -34.52 -53.13
N ASP A 130 -17.83 -34.82 -51.83
CA ASP A 130 -17.22 -33.99 -50.80
C ASP A 130 -15.69 -34.10 -50.83
N ILE A 131 -14.99 -32.97 -50.80
CA ILE A 131 -13.52 -32.91 -50.93
C ILE A 131 -12.90 -32.42 -49.64
N THR A 132 -11.94 -33.16 -49.09
CA THR A 132 -11.15 -32.71 -47.94
C THR A 132 -10.10 -31.68 -48.38
N PHE A 133 -10.07 -30.54 -47.69
CA PHE A 133 -9.16 -29.45 -47.99
C PHE A 133 -8.34 -29.03 -46.77
N THR A 134 -7.15 -28.51 -47.06
CA THR A 134 -6.26 -27.85 -46.12
C THR A 134 -5.85 -26.51 -46.73
N LEU A 135 -6.20 -25.41 -46.07
CA LEU A 135 -5.90 -24.05 -46.51
C LEU A 135 -4.94 -23.37 -45.53
N GLU A 136 -3.79 -22.95 -46.03
CA GLU A 136 -2.76 -22.24 -45.28
C GLU A 136 -2.74 -20.77 -45.72
N VAL A 137 -2.87 -19.86 -44.77
CA VAL A 137 -2.96 -18.42 -45.02
C VAL A 137 -1.76 -17.71 -44.40
N TYR A 138 -1.10 -16.86 -45.19
CA TYR A 138 0.14 -16.17 -44.83
C TYR A 138 0.07 -14.67 -45.11
N ASN A 139 0.60 -13.89 -44.16
CA ASN A 139 0.92 -12.48 -44.23
C ASN A 139 2.47 -12.30 -44.19
N PRO A 140 2.99 -11.15 -44.64
CA PRO A 140 4.40 -10.85 -44.55
C PRO A 140 4.88 -10.67 -43.10
N ASP A 141 6.02 -11.25 -42.76
CA ASP A 141 6.70 -11.10 -41.46
C ASP A 141 7.40 -9.73 -41.33
N SER A 142 8.11 -9.50 -40.23
CA SER A 142 8.87 -8.27 -40.00
C SER A 142 10.00 -8.02 -41.01
N GLU A 143 10.40 -9.03 -41.78
CA GLU A 143 11.37 -8.94 -42.87
C GLU A 143 10.69 -8.83 -44.25
N GLY A 144 9.35 -8.79 -44.30
CA GLY A 144 8.56 -8.72 -45.53
C GLY A 144 8.35 -10.06 -46.24
N LYS A 145 8.72 -11.19 -45.65
CA LYS A 145 8.52 -12.53 -46.27
C LYS A 145 7.16 -13.12 -45.86
N PRO A 146 6.40 -13.77 -46.76
CA PRO A 146 5.07 -14.30 -46.48
C PRO A 146 5.12 -15.60 -45.63
N THR A 147 5.53 -15.47 -44.36
CA THR A 147 5.73 -16.60 -43.43
C THR A 147 4.82 -16.50 -42.19
N SER A 148 4.20 -15.35 -41.95
CA SER A 148 3.39 -15.11 -40.76
C SER A 148 1.95 -15.58 -40.94
N HIS A 149 1.49 -16.49 -40.09
CA HIS A 149 0.10 -16.97 -40.11
C HIS A 149 -0.89 -16.10 -39.33
N CYS A 150 -0.41 -15.00 -38.74
CA CYS A 150 -1.23 -14.10 -37.92
C CYS A 150 -1.97 -13.08 -38.78
N GLY A 151 -3.26 -12.86 -38.50
CA GLY A 151 -4.01 -11.76 -39.08
C GLY A 151 -3.51 -10.41 -38.57
N CYS A 152 -3.61 -9.35 -39.38
CA CYS A 152 -3.20 -8.00 -38.97
C CYS A 152 -3.95 -7.48 -37.73
N ASP A 153 -5.10 -8.05 -37.38
CA ASP A 153 -5.90 -7.76 -36.18
C ASP A 153 -5.34 -8.40 -34.90
N GLU A 154 -4.48 -9.42 -35.02
CA GLU A 154 -3.89 -10.17 -33.91
C GLU A 154 -2.37 -9.92 -33.74
N THR A 155 -1.71 -9.34 -34.75
CA THR A 155 -0.28 -9.00 -34.70
C THR A 155 0.05 -8.06 -33.55
N GLY A 156 1.07 -8.40 -32.74
CA GLY A 156 1.53 -7.59 -31.61
C GLY A 156 0.75 -7.77 -30.30
N LEU A 157 -0.34 -8.55 -30.26
CA LEU A 157 -1.07 -8.81 -29.02
C LEU A 157 -0.29 -9.75 -28.09
N LEU A 158 0.38 -10.77 -28.66
CA LEU A 158 1.22 -11.71 -27.91
C LEU A 158 2.40 -11.03 -27.19
N PRO A 159 3.27 -10.24 -27.86
CA PRO A 159 4.36 -9.55 -27.17
C PRO A 159 3.85 -8.54 -26.12
N PHE A 160 2.66 -7.98 -26.31
CA PHE A 160 2.02 -7.15 -25.27
C PHE A 160 1.69 -7.96 -24.01
N TYR A 161 1.12 -9.17 -24.15
CA TYR A 161 0.85 -10.05 -23.02
C TYR A 161 2.14 -10.52 -22.32
N GLU A 162 3.21 -10.77 -23.07
CA GLU A 162 4.53 -11.13 -22.52
C GLU A 162 5.11 -10.00 -21.65
N VAL A 163 5.10 -8.77 -22.16
CA VAL A 163 5.54 -7.59 -21.40
C VAL A 163 4.66 -7.38 -20.16
N LEU A 164 3.35 -7.54 -20.30
CA LEU A 164 2.41 -7.41 -19.18
C LEU A 164 2.67 -8.47 -18.10
N ALA A 165 2.93 -9.73 -18.50
CA ALA A 165 3.28 -10.81 -17.60
C ALA A 165 4.59 -10.51 -16.85
N PHE A 166 5.60 -9.96 -17.54
CA PHE A 166 6.84 -9.52 -16.92
C PHE A 166 6.62 -8.40 -15.90
N ILE A 167 5.78 -7.41 -16.21
CA ILE A 167 5.43 -6.32 -15.28
C ILE A 167 4.73 -6.88 -14.03
N TYR A 168 3.79 -7.82 -14.18
CA TYR A 168 3.15 -8.46 -13.03
C TYR A 168 4.16 -9.24 -12.18
N PHE A 169 5.07 -9.99 -12.81
CA PHE A 169 6.13 -10.73 -12.11
C PHE A 169 7.06 -9.78 -11.34
N ALA A 170 7.52 -8.71 -11.97
CA ALA A 170 8.34 -7.68 -11.32
C ALA A 170 7.59 -7.01 -10.15
N GLY A 171 6.30 -6.73 -10.32
CA GLY A 171 5.44 -6.19 -9.26
C GLY A 171 5.31 -7.13 -8.06
N VAL A 172 5.15 -8.44 -8.29
CA VAL A 172 5.12 -9.45 -7.22
C VAL A 172 6.45 -9.50 -6.48
N ILE A 173 7.58 -9.39 -7.16
CA ILE A 173 8.89 -9.35 -6.49
C ILE A 173 9.04 -8.07 -5.67
N ALA A 174 8.71 -6.91 -6.24
CA ALA A 174 8.92 -5.62 -5.61
C ALA A 174 8.01 -5.40 -4.38
N TYR A 175 6.76 -5.84 -4.46
CA TYR A 175 5.74 -5.59 -3.42
C TYR A 175 5.34 -6.82 -2.62
N GLY A 176 5.68 -8.03 -3.07
CA GLY A 176 5.19 -9.28 -2.47
C GLY A 176 5.62 -9.46 -1.02
N GLN A 177 6.89 -9.19 -0.70
CA GLN A 177 7.39 -9.31 0.68
C GLN A 177 6.72 -8.30 1.61
N ARG A 178 6.55 -7.04 1.16
CA ARG A 178 5.85 -6.00 1.94
C ARG A 178 4.37 -6.32 2.13
N LEU A 179 3.71 -6.82 1.09
CA LEU A 179 2.31 -7.22 1.13
C LEU A 179 2.11 -8.39 2.09
N TRP A 180 2.97 -9.40 2.02
CA TRP A 180 2.93 -10.56 2.90
C TRP A 180 3.07 -10.16 4.37
N GLN A 181 4.07 -9.34 4.69
CA GLN A 181 4.27 -8.79 6.04
C GLN A 181 3.05 -7.98 6.51
N THR A 182 2.40 -7.24 5.63
CA THR A 182 1.21 -6.44 5.98
C THR A 182 -0.01 -7.34 6.24
N ILE A 183 -0.15 -8.45 5.50
CA ILE A 183 -1.22 -9.43 5.70
C ILE A 183 -1.00 -10.20 7.01
N GLU A 184 0.24 -10.61 7.31
CA GLU A 184 0.57 -11.31 8.56
C GLU A 184 0.38 -10.44 9.80
N LYS A 185 0.72 -9.16 9.73
CA LYS A 185 0.64 -8.23 10.88
C LYS A 185 -0.79 -7.95 11.35
N GLY A 186 -1.82 -8.23 10.54
CA GLY A 186 -3.23 -8.18 10.96
C GLY A 186 -3.70 -6.81 11.47
N GLY A 187 -4.29 -5.98 10.57
CA GLY A 187 -4.92 -4.70 10.93
C GLY A 187 -6.45 -4.70 10.78
N PRO A 188 -7.16 -3.64 11.22
CA PRO A 188 -8.63 -3.54 11.16
C PRO A 188 -9.21 -3.62 9.73
N MET A 189 -8.39 -3.39 8.70
CA MET A 189 -8.74 -3.44 7.28
C MET A 189 -8.09 -4.62 6.53
N HIS A 190 -7.60 -5.63 7.25
CA HIS A 190 -7.01 -6.85 6.70
C HIS A 190 -7.94 -7.60 5.73
N LEU A 191 -9.25 -7.52 5.92
CA LEU A 191 -10.23 -8.10 4.99
C LEU A 191 -10.21 -7.41 3.61
N MET A 192 -10.09 -6.09 3.55
CA MET A 192 -10.05 -5.36 2.27
C MET A 192 -8.76 -5.65 1.50
N ILE A 193 -7.60 -5.68 2.17
CA ILE A 193 -6.33 -6.03 1.54
C ILE A 193 -6.38 -7.47 1.01
N LYS A 194 -6.94 -8.41 1.78
CA LYS A 194 -7.15 -9.80 1.33
C LYS A 194 -8.06 -9.87 0.09
N MET A 195 -9.20 -9.20 0.10
CA MET A 195 -10.12 -9.18 -1.03
C MET A 195 -9.50 -8.54 -2.27
N LEU A 196 -8.73 -7.45 -2.11
CA LEU A 196 -8.01 -6.81 -3.19
C LEU A 196 -6.93 -7.74 -3.75
N SER A 197 -6.12 -8.38 -2.89
CA SER A 197 -5.10 -9.33 -3.34
C SER A 197 -5.69 -10.54 -4.06
N LEU A 198 -6.80 -11.07 -3.55
CA LEU A 198 -7.51 -12.18 -4.16
C LEU A 198 -8.06 -11.78 -5.54
N ALA A 199 -8.67 -10.60 -5.65
CA ALA A 199 -9.16 -10.07 -6.91
C ALA A 199 -8.03 -9.88 -7.94
N THR A 200 -6.85 -9.42 -7.52
CA THR A 200 -5.70 -9.28 -8.42
C THR A 200 -5.12 -10.61 -8.88
N VAL A 201 -5.12 -11.63 -8.02
CA VAL A 201 -4.71 -12.99 -8.40
C VAL A 201 -5.67 -13.56 -9.43
N TYR A 202 -6.99 -13.45 -9.21
CA TYR A 202 -7.97 -13.89 -10.20
C TYR A 202 -7.82 -13.18 -11.54
N GLN A 203 -7.53 -11.88 -11.53
CA GLN A 203 -7.30 -11.12 -12.76
C GLN A 203 -6.02 -11.54 -13.47
N ALA A 204 -4.91 -11.73 -12.74
CA ALA A 204 -3.65 -12.20 -13.31
C ALA A 204 -3.80 -13.61 -13.92
N ILE A 205 -4.53 -14.49 -13.23
CA ILE A 205 -4.88 -15.82 -13.75
C ILE A 205 -5.73 -15.68 -15.02
N GLY A 206 -6.72 -14.79 -15.05
CA GLY A 206 -7.53 -14.53 -16.23
C GLY A 206 -6.71 -14.04 -17.43
N HIS A 207 -5.77 -13.12 -17.22
CA HIS A 207 -4.87 -12.65 -18.29
C HIS A 207 -3.92 -13.75 -18.76
N PHE A 208 -3.39 -14.56 -17.84
CA PHE A 208 -2.53 -15.69 -18.16
C PHE A 208 -3.28 -16.77 -18.94
N LEU A 209 -4.51 -17.10 -18.55
CA LEU A 209 -5.38 -18.01 -19.31
C LEU A 209 -5.74 -17.44 -20.68
N ALA A 210 -5.97 -16.13 -20.81
CA ALA A 210 -6.19 -15.49 -22.11
C ALA A 210 -4.95 -15.55 -23.00
N MET A 211 -3.76 -15.36 -22.44
CA MET A 211 -2.48 -15.54 -23.14
C MET A 211 -2.29 -17.00 -23.57
N LEU A 212 -2.54 -17.97 -22.69
CA LEU A 212 -2.48 -19.40 -23.02
C LEU A 212 -3.51 -19.79 -24.10
N LEU A 213 -4.72 -19.26 -24.00
CA LEU A 213 -5.76 -19.46 -25.01
C LEU A 213 -5.39 -18.80 -26.33
N MET A 214 -4.72 -17.65 -26.33
CA MET A 214 -4.18 -17.03 -27.53
C MET A 214 -3.04 -17.85 -28.13
N MET A 215 -2.15 -18.41 -27.32
CA MET A 215 -1.11 -19.33 -27.76
C MET A 215 -1.70 -20.62 -28.34
N ALA A 216 -2.73 -21.16 -27.71
CA ALA A 216 -3.48 -22.31 -28.22
C ALA A 216 -4.22 -21.99 -29.52
N LYS A 217 -4.79 -20.77 -29.66
CA LYS A 217 -5.38 -20.30 -30.93
C LYS A 217 -4.32 -20.18 -32.03
N LEU A 218 -3.14 -19.65 -31.71
CA LEU A 218 -2.01 -19.56 -32.63
C LEU A 218 -1.51 -20.95 -33.06
N SER A 219 -1.55 -21.93 -32.15
CA SER A 219 -1.07 -23.30 -32.39
C SER A 219 -2.11 -24.25 -32.99
N THR A 220 -3.40 -23.88 -33.01
CA THR A 220 -4.49 -24.72 -33.54
C THR A 220 -5.26 -24.07 -34.70
N GLY A 221 -5.05 -22.77 -34.99
CA GLY A 221 -5.73 -22.05 -36.05
C GLY A 221 -7.19 -21.65 -35.77
N TRP A 222 -7.67 -21.81 -34.53
CA TRP A 222 -9.06 -21.54 -34.16
C TRP A 222 -9.37 -20.05 -34.04
N THR A 223 -10.07 -19.47 -35.03
CA THR A 223 -10.69 -18.14 -34.92
C THR A 223 -12.14 -18.27 -34.47
N LEU A 224 -12.53 -17.51 -33.43
CA LEU A 224 -13.86 -17.50 -32.79
C LEU A 224 -14.99 -16.89 -33.66
N SER A 225 -14.87 -17.00 -34.98
CA SER A 225 -15.85 -16.53 -35.96
C SER A 225 -16.29 -17.60 -36.95
N SER A 226 -15.76 -18.83 -36.86
CA SER A 226 -16.29 -19.93 -37.66
C SER A 226 -17.51 -20.50 -36.95
N SER A 227 -18.69 -20.21 -37.50
CA SER A 227 -19.92 -20.92 -37.19
C SER A 227 -19.67 -22.43 -37.27
N PHE A 228 -20.02 -23.15 -36.21
CA PHE A 228 -20.01 -24.62 -36.12
C PHE A 228 -20.78 -25.22 -37.29
N SER A 229 -20.10 -25.62 -38.37
CA SER A 229 -20.78 -26.32 -39.48
C SER A 229 -20.03 -27.53 -40.03
N THR A 230 -18.81 -27.83 -39.59
CA THR A 230 -18.08 -29.00 -40.13
C THR A 230 -17.22 -29.69 -39.08
N LEU A 231 -17.79 -30.61 -38.28
CA LEU A 231 -17.04 -31.50 -37.40
C LEU A 231 -17.71 -32.88 -37.28
N ASP A 232 -16.87 -33.93 -37.34
CA ASP A 232 -17.21 -35.35 -37.41
C ASP A 232 -17.90 -35.87 -36.11
N PRO A 233 -18.96 -36.72 -36.20
CA PRO A 233 -19.79 -37.08 -35.04
C PRO A 233 -19.10 -37.97 -33.99
N LYS A 234 -17.95 -38.57 -34.29
CA LYS A 234 -17.19 -39.39 -33.32
C LYS A 234 -16.29 -38.57 -32.37
N GLN A 235 -15.80 -37.40 -32.80
CA GLN A 235 -15.04 -36.49 -31.92
C GLN A 235 -15.96 -35.68 -30.98
N MET A 236 -17.23 -35.47 -31.36
CA MET A 236 -18.25 -34.82 -30.53
C MET A 236 -18.50 -35.50 -29.18
N ARG A 237 -18.31 -36.82 -29.06
CA ARG A 237 -18.68 -37.56 -27.83
C ARG A 237 -17.69 -37.39 -26.68
N GLN A 238 -16.41 -37.14 -26.96
CA GLN A 238 -15.40 -36.78 -25.96
C GLN A 238 -15.41 -35.28 -25.64
N ILE A 239 -15.76 -34.45 -26.62
CA ILE A 239 -15.87 -32.99 -26.47
C ILE A 239 -17.14 -32.60 -25.70
N SER A 240 -18.20 -33.41 -25.74
CA SER A 240 -19.51 -33.17 -25.08
C SER A 240 -19.43 -32.91 -23.57
N VAL A 241 -18.53 -33.56 -22.83
CA VAL A 241 -18.41 -33.36 -21.36
C VAL A 241 -17.70 -32.05 -21.01
N CYS A 242 -16.74 -31.61 -21.83
CA CYS A 242 -16.13 -30.28 -21.72
C CYS A 242 -17.04 -29.19 -22.28
N VAL A 243 -17.87 -29.51 -23.27
CA VAL A 243 -18.84 -28.56 -23.86
C VAL A 243 -19.95 -28.25 -22.88
N VAL A 244 -20.51 -29.17 -22.10
CA VAL A 244 -21.57 -28.80 -21.14
C VAL A 244 -21.10 -27.78 -20.08
N THR A 245 -19.84 -27.84 -19.63
CA THR A 245 -19.28 -26.84 -18.70
C THR A 245 -18.90 -25.54 -19.41
N ILE A 246 -18.41 -25.62 -20.64
CA ILE A 246 -18.15 -24.45 -21.50
C ILE A 246 -19.44 -23.79 -21.95
N SER A 247 -20.53 -24.51 -22.22
CA SER A 247 -21.84 -24.01 -22.67
C SER A 247 -22.55 -23.21 -21.57
N VAL A 248 -22.39 -23.58 -20.30
CA VAL A 248 -22.87 -22.73 -19.20
C VAL A 248 -22.06 -21.43 -19.11
N LEU A 249 -20.75 -21.50 -19.34
CA LEU A 249 -19.88 -20.33 -19.41
C LEU A 249 -20.15 -19.48 -20.67
N GLU A 250 -20.51 -20.12 -21.78
CA GLU A 250 -20.77 -19.57 -23.10
C GLU A 250 -22.16 -18.92 -23.16
N VAL A 251 -23.16 -19.46 -22.44
CA VAL A 251 -24.47 -18.80 -22.23
C VAL A 251 -24.32 -17.56 -21.34
N ILE A 252 -23.47 -17.59 -20.32
CA ILE A 252 -23.13 -16.42 -19.50
C ILE A 252 -22.33 -15.38 -20.32
N LEU A 253 -21.43 -15.82 -21.20
CA LEU A 253 -20.66 -14.97 -22.12
C LEU A 253 -21.51 -14.44 -23.30
N LEU A 254 -22.52 -15.17 -23.78
CA LEU A 254 -23.49 -14.75 -24.78
C LEU A 254 -24.44 -13.69 -24.21
N PHE A 255 -24.84 -13.82 -22.94
CA PHE A 255 -25.54 -12.75 -22.20
C PHE A 255 -24.67 -11.48 -22.05
N TRP A 256 -23.35 -11.61 -22.20
CA TRP A 256 -22.36 -10.51 -22.25
C TRP A 256 -21.86 -10.19 -23.66
N GLY A 257 -22.39 -10.85 -24.70
CA GLY A 257 -21.88 -10.79 -26.08
C GLY A 257 -22.21 -9.51 -26.84
N THR A 258 -23.14 -8.70 -26.34
CA THR A 258 -23.36 -7.34 -26.87
C THR A 258 -22.49 -6.38 -26.06
N GLY A 259 -21.40 -5.89 -26.67
CA GLY A 259 -20.49 -4.93 -26.02
C GLY A 259 -21.21 -3.69 -25.47
N LEU A 260 -22.36 -3.34 -26.05
CA LEU A 260 -23.28 -2.31 -25.55
C LEU A 260 -23.92 -2.66 -24.20
N LEU A 261 -24.41 -3.88 -24.00
CA LEU A 261 -24.99 -4.31 -22.72
C LEU A 261 -23.90 -4.37 -21.63
N GLN A 262 -22.69 -4.83 -21.99
CA GLN A 262 -21.55 -4.83 -21.08
C GLN A 262 -21.14 -3.41 -20.65
N ALA A 263 -21.15 -2.45 -21.59
CA ALA A 263 -20.91 -1.05 -21.31
C ALA A 263 -21.99 -0.46 -20.37
N LEU A 264 -23.27 -0.73 -20.66
CA LEU A 264 -24.40 -0.26 -19.85
C LEU A 264 -24.36 -0.77 -18.41
N VAL A 265 -24.10 -2.07 -18.21
CA VAL A 265 -23.99 -2.67 -16.87
C VAL A 265 -22.86 -2.02 -16.07
N LYS A 266 -21.71 -1.76 -16.68
CA LYS A 266 -20.58 -1.08 -16.01
C LYS A 266 -20.88 0.38 -15.67
N ILE A 267 -21.62 1.09 -16.52
CA ILE A 267 -22.06 2.46 -16.23
C ILE A 267 -23.02 2.48 -15.03
N VAL A 268 -23.97 1.53 -14.97
CA VAL A 268 -24.90 1.40 -13.83
C VAL A 268 -24.16 1.09 -12.53
N ILE A 269 -23.21 0.14 -12.56
CA ILE A 269 -22.38 -0.19 -11.40
C ILE A 269 -21.52 1.00 -10.97
N ALA A 270 -20.90 1.72 -11.91
CA ALA A 270 -20.12 2.92 -11.61
C ALA A 270 -20.98 4.02 -10.97
N GLY A 271 -22.21 4.24 -11.47
CA GLY A 271 -23.16 5.18 -10.90
C GLY A 271 -23.58 4.82 -9.48
N ALA A 272 -23.99 3.57 -9.25
CA ALA A 272 -24.38 3.08 -7.92
C ALA A 272 -23.22 3.18 -6.91
N PHE A 273 -22.02 2.79 -7.33
CA PHE A 273 -20.82 2.91 -6.52
C PHE A 273 -20.45 4.37 -6.22
N GLY A 274 -20.50 5.24 -7.23
CA GLY A 274 -20.22 6.67 -7.10
C GLY A 274 -21.18 7.38 -6.13
N LEU A 275 -22.48 7.07 -6.20
CA LEU A 275 -23.48 7.62 -5.27
C LEU A 275 -23.23 7.16 -3.82
N ASN A 276 -22.96 5.87 -3.61
CA ASN A 276 -22.69 5.31 -2.29
C ASN A 276 -21.42 5.91 -1.66
N ILE A 277 -20.35 6.07 -2.45
CA ILE A 277 -19.12 6.69 -1.97
C ILE A 277 -19.29 8.19 -1.75
N SER A 278 -19.99 8.91 -2.64
CA SER A 278 -20.22 10.34 -2.49
C SER A 278 -21.00 10.64 -1.22
N LYS A 279 -22.03 9.83 -0.92
CA LYS A 279 -22.76 9.90 0.35
C LYS A 279 -21.83 9.71 1.55
N LYS A 280 -20.95 8.72 1.49
CA LYS A 280 -19.96 8.45 2.54
C LYS A 280 -18.91 9.57 2.69
N ILE A 281 -18.48 10.19 1.59
CA ILE A 281 -17.57 11.35 1.59
C ILE A 281 -18.25 12.58 2.23
N THR A 282 -19.55 12.79 1.98
CA THR A 282 -20.29 13.92 2.56
C THR A 282 -20.57 13.77 4.05
N GLU A 283 -20.77 12.53 4.52
CA GLU A 283 -21.03 12.22 5.94
C GLU A 283 -19.74 12.27 6.79
N GLU A 284 -18.58 12.05 6.19
CA GLU A 284 -17.30 12.03 6.91
C GLU A 284 -16.89 13.44 7.38
N ARG A 285 -16.34 13.57 8.59
CA ARG A 285 -15.91 14.87 9.15
C ARG A 285 -14.40 15.12 9.04
N SER A 286 -13.58 14.07 8.94
CA SER A 286 -12.12 14.18 8.81
C SER A 286 -11.72 14.53 7.37
N THR A 287 -10.89 15.56 7.22
CA THR A 287 -10.31 16.01 5.94
C THR A 287 -9.41 14.94 5.32
N LEU A 288 -8.59 14.27 6.14
CA LEU A 288 -7.70 13.19 5.75
C LEU A 288 -8.45 11.99 5.14
N ARG A 289 -9.57 11.59 5.77
CA ARG A 289 -10.42 10.50 5.27
C ARG A 289 -11.13 10.84 3.97
N LYS A 290 -11.61 12.08 3.84
CA LYS A 290 -12.19 12.56 2.58
C LYS A 290 -11.17 12.44 1.46
N GLU A 291 -9.93 12.84 1.71
CA GLU A 291 -8.87 12.73 0.71
C GLU A 291 -8.57 11.27 0.32
N PHE A 292 -8.53 10.36 1.31
CA PHE A 292 -8.42 8.92 1.06
C PHE A 292 -9.58 8.38 0.22
N TYR A 293 -10.84 8.66 0.60
CA TYR A 293 -12.02 8.20 -0.14
C TYR A 293 -12.09 8.78 -1.55
N ILE A 294 -11.68 10.04 -1.75
CA ILE A 294 -11.60 10.66 -3.07
C ILE A 294 -10.55 9.96 -3.94
N LYS A 295 -9.34 9.69 -3.41
CA LYS A 295 -8.29 8.97 -4.15
C LYS A 295 -8.73 7.54 -4.47
N PHE A 296 -9.34 6.84 -3.52
CA PHE A 296 -9.90 5.50 -3.69
C PHE A 296 -11.02 5.47 -4.75
N ALA A 297 -11.94 6.43 -4.71
CA ALA A 297 -13.03 6.59 -5.67
C ALA A 297 -12.52 6.83 -7.08
N LYS A 298 -11.54 7.74 -7.24
CA LYS A 298 -10.93 8.03 -8.54
C LYS A 298 -10.30 6.77 -9.15
N CYS A 299 -9.52 6.01 -8.39
CA CYS A 299 -8.86 4.80 -8.91
C CYS A 299 -9.86 3.72 -9.33
N SER A 300 -10.89 3.50 -8.51
CA SER A 300 -11.92 2.47 -8.75
C SER A 300 -12.88 2.84 -9.88
N LEU A 301 -13.35 4.09 -9.96
CA LEU A 301 -14.19 4.57 -11.06
C LEU A 301 -13.44 4.54 -12.40
N THR A 302 -12.15 4.93 -12.41
CA THR A 302 -11.31 4.85 -13.61
C THR A 302 -11.25 3.42 -14.15
N ARG A 303 -11.18 2.42 -13.26
CA ARG A 303 -11.16 0.99 -13.64
C ARG A 303 -12.48 0.52 -14.25
N VAL A 304 -13.62 0.92 -13.67
CA VAL A 304 -14.95 0.49 -14.14
C VAL A 304 -15.32 1.17 -15.46
N LEU A 305 -15.01 2.47 -15.59
CA LEU A 305 -15.34 3.28 -16.78
C LEU A 305 -14.34 3.14 -17.94
N ALA A 306 -13.21 2.44 -17.75
CA ALA A 306 -12.21 2.23 -18.81
C ALA A 306 -12.80 1.57 -20.07
N TYR A 307 -13.64 0.55 -19.92
CA TYR A 307 -14.25 -0.14 -21.07
C TYR A 307 -15.21 0.75 -21.87
N PRO A 308 -16.25 1.38 -21.28
CA PRO A 308 -17.16 2.23 -22.04
C PRO A 308 -16.46 3.45 -22.67
N THR A 309 -15.48 4.04 -22.00
CA THR A 309 -14.70 5.16 -22.57
C THR A 309 -13.87 4.74 -23.77
N LEU A 310 -13.16 3.61 -23.68
CA LEU A 310 -12.39 3.07 -24.81
C LEU A 310 -13.29 2.58 -25.95
N ALA A 311 -14.46 2.02 -25.66
CA ALA A 311 -15.43 1.62 -26.67
C ALA A 311 -15.92 2.83 -27.47
N ILE A 312 -16.24 3.96 -26.82
CA ILE A 312 -16.62 5.21 -27.48
C ILE A 312 -15.48 5.74 -28.36
N ILE A 313 -14.25 5.78 -27.82
CA ILE A 313 -13.07 6.24 -28.56
C ILE A 313 -12.80 5.34 -29.78
N SER A 314 -13.05 4.03 -29.68
CA SER A 314 -12.81 3.07 -30.75
C SER A 314 -13.68 3.29 -31.99
N PHE A 315 -14.83 3.95 -31.89
CA PHE A 315 -15.67 4.25 -33.06
C PHE A 315 -14.99 5.18 -34.06
N VAL A 316 -14.04 6.01 -33.60
CA VAL A 316 -13.25 6.91 -34.45
C VAL A 316 -12.16 6.16 -35.22
N LEU A 317 -11.81 4.95 -34.78
CA LEU A 317 -10.71 4.16 -35.32
C LEU A 317 -11.18 3.15 -36.40
N PRO A 318 -10.29 2.74 -37.34
CA PRO A 318 -10.58 1.70 -38.32
C PRO A 318 -10.90 0.35 -37.66
N MET A 319 -11.86 -0.41 -38.22
CA MET A 319 -12.39 -1.67 -37.64
C MET A 319 -11.31 -2.66 -37.20
N HIS A 320 -10.25 -2.82 -37.99
CA HIS A 320 -9.16 -3.76 -37.72
C HIS A 320 -8.28 -3.38 -36.51
N THR A 321 -8.28 -2.11 -36.07
CA THR A 321 -7.51 -1.67 -34.88
C THR A 321 -8.35 -1.59 -33.61
N ARG A 322 -9.69 -1.55 -33.72
CA ARG A 322 -10.59 -1.35 -32.57
C ARG A 322 -10.37 -2.37 -31.47
N PHE A 323 -10.31 -3.65 -31.85
CA PHE A 323 -10.10 -4.75 -30.91
C PHE A 323 -8.76 -4.62 -30.17
N LYS A 324 -7.68 -4.27 -30.89
CA LYS A 324 -6.35 -4.05 -30.30
C LYS A 324 -6.35 -2.89 -29.30
N VAL A 325 -6.88 -1.75 -29.69
CA VAL A 325 -6.87 -0.52 -28.86
C VAL A 325 -7.72 -0.70 -27.61
N ILE A 326 -8.89 -1.32 -27.72
CA ILE A 326 -9.73 -1.64 -26.55
C ILE A 326 -8.98 -2.59 -25.62
N THR A 327 -8.37 -3.65 -26.14
CA THR A 327 -7.68 -4.67 -25.33
C THR A 327 -6.45 -4.11 -24.64
N TRP A 328 -5.56 -3.42 -25.37
CA TRP A 328 -4.38 -2.77 -24.81
C TRP A 328 -4.76 -1.70 -23.78
N GLY A 329 -5.67 -0.79 -24.14
CA GLY A 329 -6.11 0.29 -23.25
C GLY A 329 -6.78 -0.22 -21.98
N LEU A 330 -7.59 -1.28 -22.08
CA LEU A 330 -8.28 -1.85 -20.93
C LEU A 330 -7.29 -2.50 -19.97
N LEU A 331 -6.34 -3.29 -20.49
CA LEU A 331 -5.34 -4.00 -19.68
C LEU A 331 -4.37 -3.03 -18.99
N THR A 332 -3.93 -1.98 -19.68
CA THR A 332 -3.06 -0.95 -19.07
C THR A 332 -3.79 -0.16 -18.00
N THR A 333 -5.02 0.31 -18.28
CA THR A 333 -5.81 1.10 -17.33
C THR A 333 -6.16 0.31 -16.08
N GLN A 334 -6.52 -0.98 -16.23
CA GLN A 334 -6.80 -1.85 -15.09
C GLN A 334 -5.54 -2.10 -14.24
N SER A 335 -4.39 -2.34 -14.88
CA SER A 335 -3.13 -2.59 -14.17
C SER A 335 -2.64 -1.35 -13.42
N LEU A 336 -2.73 -0.17 -14.05
CA LEU A 336 -2.35 1.10 -13.43
C LEU A 336 -3.25 1.45 -12.24
N SER A 337 -4.57 1.26 -12.37
CA SER A 337 -5.51 1.48 -11.27
C SER A 337 -5.21 0.60 -10.06
N ILE A 338 -4.85 -0.67 -10.27
CA ILE A 338 -4.48 -1.61 -9.21
C ILE A 338 -3.19 -1.18 -8.51
N LEU A 339 -2.18 -0.76 -9.27
CA LEU A 339 -0.93 -0.26 -8.70
C LEU A 339 -1.15 0.98 -7.82
N LEU A 340 -2.00 1.91 -8.29
CA LEU A 340 -2.38 3.10 -7.52
C LEU A 340 -3.16 2.74 -6.25
N LEU A 341 -4.07 1.77 -6.32
CA LEU A 341 -4.78 1.25 -5.14
C LEU A 341 -3.81 0.61 -4.15
N TYR A 342 -2.88 -0.23 -4.62
CA TYR A 342 -1.85 -0.81 -3.75
C TYR A 342 -0.96 0.24 -3.10
N LYS A 343 -0.54 1.27 -3.85
CA LYS A 343 0.22 2.39 -3.31
C LYS A 343 -0.56 3.15 -2.24
N LEU A 344 -1.88 3.33 -2.43
CA LEU A 344 -2.77 3.99 -1.47
C LEU A 344 -2.98 3.16 -0.19
N PHE A 345 -3.06 1.83 -0.30
CA PHE A 345 -3.23 0.94 0.86
C PHE A 345 -1.91 0.65 1.59
N LEU A 346 -0.77 0.68 0.89
CA LEU A 346 0.56 0.43 1.45
C LEU A 346 1.26 1.70 1.91
N SER A 347 0.75 2.90 1.59
CA SER A 347 1.29 4.16 2.11
C SER A 347 1.05 4.22 3.63
N ARG A 348 2.14 4.16 4.40
CA ARG A 348 2.12 3.92 5.85
C ARG A 348 1.49 5.06 6.67
N SER A 349 1.51 6.31 6.21
CA SER A 349 0.92 7.44 6.95
C SER A 349 -0.61 7.50 6.83
N LEU A 350 -1.14 7.72 5.62
CA LEU A 350 -2.58 7.94 5.38
C LEU A 350 -3.48 6.75 5.73
N TYR A 351 -3.04 5.51 5.49
CA TYR A 351 -3.88 4.32 5.70
C TYR A 351 -3.97 3.93 7.18
N TRP A 352 -2.85 4.02 7.92
CA TRP A 352 -2.82 3.68 9.34
C TRP A 352 -3.50 4.72 10.20
N GLU A 353 -3.36 6.01 9.86
CA GLU A 353 -4.01 7.11 10.56
C GLU A 353 -5.55 7.04 10.39
N VAL A 354 -6.03 6.77 9.17
CA VAL A 354 -7.47 6.56 8.91
C VAL A 354 -8.02 5.32 9.64
N SER A 355 -7.22 4.24 9.70
CA SER A 355 -7.57 2.97 10.33
C SER A 355 -7.54 3.02 11.86
N SER A 356 -6.56 3.72 12.46
CA SER A 356 -6.46 3.91 13.91
C SER A 356 -7.59 4.79 14.43
N LEU A 357 -7.97 5.82 13.66
CA LEU A 357 -9.15 6.66 13.90
C LEU A 357 -10.47 5.90 13.75
N ALA A 358 -10.51 4.73 13.08
CA ALA A 358 -11.72 3.93 12.91
C ALA A 358 -11.97 3.02 14.13
N THR A 359 -10.90 2.62 14.81
CA THR A 359 -10.94 2.00 16.15
C THR A 359 -11.28 3.00 17.26
N SER A 360 -11.14 4.31 17.03
CA SER A 360 -11.48 5.34 18.02
C SER A 360 -12.93 5.86 17.90
N THR A 361 -13.78 5.27 17.05
CA THR A 361 -15.21 5.46 17.26
C THR A 361 -15.60 4.67 18.50
N LEU A 362 -15.71 5.38 19.63
CA LEU A 362 -16.50 4.94 20.79
C LEU A 362 -17.75 4.21 20.28
N PRO A 363 -18.16 3.09 20.89
CA PRO A 363 -19.42 2.46 20.53
C PRO A 363 -20.56 3.42 20.88
N LEU A 364 -20.97 4.24 19.91
CA LEU A 364 -22.28 4.88 19.89
C LEU A 364 -23.28 3.85 19.37
N LEU A 365 -23.43 2.77 20.12
CA LEU A 365 -24.64 1.94 20.04
C LEU A 365 -25.59 2.47 21.12
N MET A 366 -26.13 3.67 20.89
CA MET A 366 -27.42 4.01 21.48
C MET A 366 -28.46 3.16 20.75
N ASP A 367 -28.77 2.02 21.36
CA ASP A 367 -29.87 1.18 20.97
C ASP A 367 -31.18 2.00 21.13
N ARG A 368 -31.73 2.47 20.00
CA ARG A 368 -33.02 3.16 19.95
C ARG A 368 -34.12 2.10 20.10
N GLY A 369 -34.32 1.61 21.31
CA GLY A 369 -35.28 0.53 21.52
C GLY A 369 -35.48 0.03 22.94
N HIS A 370 -35.28 0.82 23.99
CA HIS A 370 -35.71 0.42 25.34
C HIS A 370 -36.36 1.58 26.10
N GLY A 371 -37.60 1.87 25.73
CA GLY A 371 -38.53 2.60 26.58
C GLY A 371 -39.00 1.74 27.75
N ASN A 372 -39.25 2.40 28.89
CA ASN A 372 -39.87 1.89 30.11
C ASN A 372 -39.10 0.84 30.92
N LYS A 373 -38.16 1.31 31.75
CA LYS A 373 -38.08 0.90 33.16
C LYS A 373 -37.73 2.11 34.03
N ASN A 374 -38.64 2.46 34.94
CA ASN A 374 -38.46 3.48 35.96
C ASN A 374 -37.30 3.10 36.88
N TYR A 375 -36.21 3.87 36.87
CA TYR A 375 -35.13 3.77 37.85
C TYR A 375 -35.36 4.80 38.96
N LYS A 376 -35.65 4.33 40.17
CA LYS A 376 -35.66 5.16 41.38
C LYS A 376 -34.22 5.55 41.74
N PRO A 377 -33.91 6.83 42.03
CA PRO A 377 -32.59 7.19 42.51
C PRO A 377 -32.52 6.87 44.00
N GLU A 378 -31.95 5.72 44.37
CA GLU A 378 -31.46 5.54 45.73
C GLU A 378 -30.16 6.32 45.90
N SER A 379 -30.24 7.37 46.71
CA SER A 379 -29.11 8.12 47.24
C SER A 379 -28.25 7.19 48.11
N ARG A 380 -27.24 6.56 47.53
CA ARG A 380 -26.10 6.05 48.30
C ARG A 380 -25.05 7.15 48.42
N THR A 381 -25.14 7.88 49.51
CA THR A 381 -24.04 8.68 50.06
C THR A 381 -22.80 7.80 50.22
N VAL A 382 -21.80 8.00 49.37
CA VAL A 382 -20.46 7.44 49.58
C VAL A 382 -19.85 8.19 50.76
N ARG A 383 -19.75 7.53 51.91
CA ARG A 383 -18.97 8.01 53.05
C ARG A 383 -17.51 8.07 52.63
N ILE A 384 -17.05 9.28 52.28
CA ILE A 384 -15.63 9.61 52.19
C ILE A 384 -15.05 9.39 53.60
N HIS A 385 -14.38 8.26 53.80
CA HIS A 385 -13.52 8.08 54.96
C HIS A 385 -12.29 8.96 54.75
N LYS A 386 -12.36 10.15 55.34
CA LYS A 386 -11.22 11.05 55.55
C LYS A 386 -10.26 10.34 56.52
N HIS A 387 -9.34 9.54 56.00
CA HIS A 387 -8.12 9.19 56.72
C HIS A 387 -7.04 10.18 56.33
N ILE A 388 -7.04 11.31 57.02
CA ILE A 388 -5.86 12.15 57.18
C ILE A 388 -4.99 11.42 58.21
N ALA A 389 -3.95 10.75 57.73
CA ALA A 389 -2.80 10.41 58.56
C ALA A 389 -1.71 11.45 58.25
N PRO A 390 -1.11 12.11 59.25
CA PRO A 390 -0.03 13.05 59.02
C PRO A 390 1.24 12.24 58.73
N ILE A 391 1.67 12.22 57.47
CA ILE A 391 2.99 11.69 57.12
C ILE A 391 4.00 12.83 57.31
N SER A 392 4.76 12.75 58.39
CA SER A 392 5.81 13.69 58.75
C SER A 392 7.15 13.30 58.13
N PHE A 393 7.48 13.95 57.01
CA PHE A 393 8.76 14.63 56.75
C PHE A 393 8.55 15.43 55.45
N ARG A 394 8.22 16.72 55.57
CA ARG A 394 8.05 17.62 54.41
C ARG A 394 9.39 18.28 54.11
N GLU A 395 10.14 17.77 53.14
CA GLU A 395 10.87 18.68 52.27
C GLU A 395 9.80 19.52 51.56
N THR A 396 9.74 20.80 51.91
CA THR A 396 8.66 21.67 51.43
C THR A 396 9.06 22.15 50.04
N MET A 397 8.67 21.41 49.01
CA MET A 397 8.93 21.79 47.62
C MET A 397 8.31 23.17 47.34
N LEU A 398 9.15 24.18 47.10
CA LEU A 398 8.66 25.51 46.74
C LEU A 398 8.29 25.50 45.25
N LYS A 399 7.00 25.74 44.96
CA LYS A 399 6.49 25.89 43.59
C LYS A 399 6.51 27.37 43.20
N SER A 400 7.05 27.67 42.02
CA SER A 400 6.86 28.93 41.30
C SER A 400 6.46 28.65 39.86
N SER A 401 5.94 29.64 39.12
CA SER A 401 5.64 29.51 37.69
C SER A 401 6.23 30.67 36.88
N TRP A 402 6.68 30.36 35.67
CA TRP A 402 7.20 31.32 34.70
C TRP A 402 6.16 31.50 33.59
N ILE A 403 5.79 32.76 33.34
CA ILE A 403 4.64 33.16 32.50
C ILE A 403 5.12 34.19 31.46
N GLY A 404 4.39 34.32 30.34
CA GLY A 404 4.57 35.41 29.37
C GLY A 404 5.45 35.07 28.16
N GLY A 405 5.97 33.84 28.10
CA GLY A 405 6.68 33.32 26.94
C GLY A 405 5.73 32.71 25.90
N HIS A 406 4.93 31.73 26.30
CA HIS A 406 4.11 30.94 25.38
C HIS A 406 2.64 31.38 25.33
N LYS A 407 1.98 31.14 24.19
CA LYS A 407 0.52 31.34 24.02
C LYS A 407 -0.30 30.08 24.27
N SER A 408 0.28 28.90 24.04
CA SER A 408 -0.35 27.59 24.15
C SER A 408 0.57 26.60 24.89
N SER A 409 0.32 25.31 24.74
CA SER A 409 1.01 24.22 25.44
C SER A 409 2.53 24.28 25.25
N VAL A 410 3.27 24.08 26.34
CA VAL A 410 4.74 23.92 26.28
C VAL A 410 5.05 22.43 26.08
N LEU A 411 5.71 22.11 24.97
CA LEU A 411 5.96 20.73 24.53
C LEU A 411 7.29 20.19 25.02
N SER A 412 8.33 21.03 25.04
CA SER A 412 9.69 20.59 25.35
C SER A 412 10.49 21.60 26.17
N LEU A 413 11.40 21.10 27.00
CA LEU A 413 12.28 21.91 27.84
C LEU A 413 13.73 21.41 27.77
N GLY A 414 14.67 22.36 27.76
CA GLY A 414 16.10 22.09 27.87
C GLY A 414 16.78 23.15 28.72
N VAL A 415 17.71 22.74 29.60
CA VAL A 415 18.50 23.66 30.43
C VAL A 415 19.98 23.48 30.12
N ASN A 416 20.71 24.59 29.92
CA ASN A 416 22.16 24.57 29.72
C ASN A 416 22.93 24.52 31.06
N SER A 417 24.26 24.47 31.01
CA SER A 417 25.09 24.45 32.23
C SER A 417 25.17 25.80 32.96
N GLU A 418 24.80 26.90 32.29
CA GLU A 418 24.78 28.27 32.83
C GLU A 418 23.45 28.62 33.53
N GLY A 419 22.44 27.73 33.48
CA GLY A 419 21.12 27.95 34.08
C GLY A 419 20.09 28.64 33.17
N ILE A 420 20.42 28.83 31.88
CA ILE A 420 19.47 29.31 30.86
C ILE A 420 18.57 28.14 30.44
N LEU A 421 17.27 28.40 30.39
CA LEU A 421 16.25 27.44 29.97
C LEU A 421 15.75 27.81 28.57
N ALA A 422 15.62 26.83 27.69
CA ALA A 422 14.91 26.94 26.42
C ALA A 422 13.62 26.12 26.51
N SER A 423 12.54 26.64 25.95
CA SER A 423 11.26 25.95 25.88
C SER A 423 10.64 26.05 24.50
N GLY A 424 10.25 24.90 23.96
CA GLY A 424 9.52 24.77 22.70
C GLY A 424 8.02 24.62 22.97
N GLY A 425 7.22 25.41 22.27
CA GLY A 425 5.76 25.29 22.22
C GLY A 425 5.27 25.01 20.80
N GLU A 426 3.97 25.17 20.56
CA GLU A 426 3.37 24.88 19.25
C GLU A 426 3.83 25.82 18.13
N GLU A 427 4.19 27.07 18.43
CA GLU A 427 4.62 28.04 17.43
C GLU A 427 5.81 28.90 17.87
N GLU A 428 6.29 28.71 19.10
CA GLU A 428 7.19 29.63 19.78
C GLU A 428 8.35 28.85 20.38
N LEU A 429 9.57 29.36 20.17
CA LEU A 429 10.79 28.90 20.84
C LEU A 429 11.28 30.02 21.74
N CYS A 430 11.11 29.84 23.06
CA CYS A 430 11.41 30.85 24.06
C CYS A 430 12.69 30.52 24.83
N VAL A 431 13.51 31.52 25.11
CA VAL A 431 14.68 31.42 25.97
C VAL A 431 14.44 32.23 27.25
N TRP A 432 14.75 31.63 28.38
CA TRP A 432 14.49 32.16 29.72
C TRP A 432 15.80 32.27 30.48
N ASP A 433 15.94 33.36 31.22
CA ASP A 433 17.04 33.53 32.16
C ASP A 433 16.84 32.65 33.40
N LYS A 434 17.90 32.53 34.21
CA LYS A 434 17.91 31.81 35.49
C LYS A 434 16.81 32.28 36.46
N ASP A 435 16.42 33.55 36.36
CA ASP A 435 15.45 34.21 37.25
C ASP A 435 14.01 34.10 36.73
N GLY A 436 13.80 33.47 35.57
CA GLY A 436 12.48 33.26 34.98
C GLY A 436 11.96 34.40 34.11
N SER A 437 12.79 35.40 33.82
CA SER A 437 12.48 36.40 32.80
C SER A 437 12.60 35.78 31.40
N SER A 438 11.55 35.93 30.58
CA SER A 438 11.63 35.57 29.17
C SER A 438 12.54 36.58 28.46
N GLN A 439 13.70 36.10 28.01
CA GLN A 439 14.74 36.95 27.41
C GLN A 439 14.43 37.23 25.95
N THR A 440 14.10 36.18 25.17
CA THR A 440 13.96 36.31 23.71
C THR A 440 13.14 35.17 23.11
N LYS A 441 12.29 35.49 22.13
CA LYS A 441 11.67 34.51 21.22
C LYS A 441 12.56 34.34 19.99
N LEU A 442 13.07 33.14 19.76
CA LEU A 442 13.90 32.84 18.60
C LEU A 442 13.01 32.66 17.37
N SER A 443 13.39 33.31 16.27
CA SER A 443 12.68 33.17 14.99
C SER A 443 13.27 32.01 14.18
N TYR A 444 12.39 31.21 13.59
CA TYR A 444 12.74 30.12 12.68
C TYR A 444 11.74 30.08 11.52
N PRO A 445 12.10 29.45 10.38
CA PRO A 445 11.24 29.39 9.21
C PRO A 445 10.08 28.45 9.53
N LYS A 446 8.87 29.01 9.60
CA LYS A 446 7.65 28.21 9.81
C LYS A 446 7.18 27.65 8.48
N THR A 447 7.18 26.33 8.34
CA THR A 447 6.52 25.62 7.25
C THR A 447 5.03 25.45 7.54
N ASP A 448 4.20 25.46 6.50
CA ASP A 448 2.73 25.34 6.64
C ASP A 448 2.27 23.98 7.22
N SER A 449 3.12 22.94 7.18
CA SER A 449 2.76 21.56 7.54
C SER A 449 2.97 21.18 9.01
N SER A 450 3.95 21.77 9.70
CA SER A 450 4.21 21.56 11.14
C SER A 450 4.94 22.79 11.68
N LYS A 451 4.40 23.36 12.76
CA LYS A 451 4.95 24.54 13.44
C LYS A 451 5.49 24.22 14.83
N GLU A 452 5.21 23.01 15.32
CA GLU A 452 5.38 22.58 16.71
C GLU A 452 6.85 22.26 17.00
N VAL A 453 7.34 22.74 18.14
CA VAL A 453 8.71 22.49 18.60
C VAL A 453 8.74 21.30 19.56
N ASN A 454 8.81 20.10 18.99
CA ASN A 454 8.69 18.84 19.75
C ASN A 454 9.86 18.58 20.70
N SER A 455 11.06 19.08 20.40
CA SER A 455 12.22 18.83 21.25
C SER A 455 13.27 19.94 21.15
N VAL A 456 13.87 20.25 22.30
CA VAL A 456 14.96 21.24 22.41
C VAL A 456 16.13 20.65 23.19
N CYS A 457 17.36 20.94 22.75
CA CYS A 457 18.57 20.43 23.39
C CYS A 457 19.72 21.44 23.31
N PHE A 458 20.42 21.65 24.43
CA PHE A 458 21.60 22.51 24.50
C PHE A 458 22.90 21.75 24.24
N GLY A 459 23.86 22.43 23.61
CA GLY A 459 25.23 21.96 23.49
C GLY A 459 25.86 21.71 24.87
N VAL A 460 26.59 20.60 24.99
CA VAL A 460 27.24 20.20 26.25
C VAL A 460 28.53 20.98 26.48
N THR A 461 29.33 21.18 25.43
CA THR A 461 30.60 21.91 25.51
C THR A 461 30.41 23.41 25.26
N LYS A 462 29.44 23.77 24.42
CA LYS A 462 29.07 25.15 24.07
C LYS A 462 27.69 25.48 24.65
N PRO A 463 27.61 26.06 25.86
CA PRO A 463 26.33 26.26 26.57
C PRO A 463 25.37 27.22 25.88
N LYS A 464 25.86 28.04 24.93
CA LYS A 464 25.05 28.99 24.16
C LYS A 464 24.58 28.44 22.81
N HIS A 465 24.96 27.22 22.45
CA HIS A 465 24.43 26.55 21.26
C HIS A 465 23.15 25.81 21.64
N LEU A 466 22.07 26.09 20.93
CA LEU A 466 20.75 25.49 21.13
C LEU A 466 20.31 24.81 19.84
N TYR A 467 19.74 23.61 19.94
CA TYR A 467 19.12 22.90 18.83
C TYR A 467 17.65 22.69 19.15
N ALA A 468 16.79 22.80 18.13
CA ALA A 468 15.35 22.61 18.26
C ALA A 468 14.81 21.84 17.05
N SER A 469 13.97 20.84 17.27
CA SER A 469 13.23 20.16 16.21
C SER A 469 11.91 20.86 15.92
N CYS A 470 11.57 20.99 14.65
CA CYS A 470 10.27 21.48 14.20
C CYS A 470 9.90 20.73 12.93
N GLY A 471 8.78 20.00 12.96
CA GLY A 471 8.41 19.07 11.88
C GLY A 471 9.54 18.09 11.58
N ASN A 472 9.91 17.95 10.32
CA ASN A 472 10.97 17.05 9.85
C ASN A 472 12.39 17.67 9.86
N LYS A 473 12.53 18.87 10.42
CA LYS A 473 13.80 19.63 10.41
C LYS A 473 14.34 19.85 11.80
N VAL A 474 15.66 20.01 11.89
CA VAL A 474 16.34 20.44 13.11
C VAL A 474 17.10 21.74 12.85
N PHE A 475 16.82 22.76 13.65
CA PHE A 475 17.44 24.07 13.59
C PHE A 475 18.45 24.24 14.73
N GLY A 476 19.62 24.80 14.42
CA GLY A 476 20.61 25.20 15.41
C GLY A 476 20.70 26.73 15.54
N PHE A 477 20.90 27.20 16.76
CA PHE A 477 20.99 28.61 17.13
C PHE A 477 22.21 28.85 18.02
N ASP A 478 22.80 30.03 17.89
CA ASP A 478 23.75 30.56 18.88
C ASP A 478 23.06 31.70 19.63
N LEU A 479 22.88 31.55 20.94
CA LEU A 479 22.23 32.55 21.78
C LEU A 479 22.97 33.89 21.84
N ARG A 480 24.23 33.96 21.38
CA ARG A 480 24.98 35.21 21.21
C ARG A 480 24.54 36.00 19.98
N ASN A 481 24.04 35.31 18.95
CA ASN A 481 23.57 35.91 17.70
C ASN A 481 22.15 35.45 17.40
N GLN A 482 21.19 36.09 18.06
CA GLN A 482 19.78 35.68 18.11
C GLN A 482 19.04 35.87 16.78
N SER A 483 19.60 36.61 15.82
CA SER A 483 18.94 36.96 14.57
C SER A 483 19.17 35.95 13.44
N SER A 484 20.14 35.04 13.57
CA SER A 484 20.52 34.11 12.50
C SER A 484 20.50 32.65 12.96
N ILE A 485 19.91 31.79 12.13
CA ILE A 485 19.99 30.34 12.26
C ILE A 485 21.42 29.91 11.94
N LEU A 486 22.04 29.14 12.83
CA LEU A 486 23.41 28.64 12.69
C LEU A 486 23.48 27.49 11.68
N CYS A 487 22.51 26.56 11.76
CA CYS A 487 22.43 25.40 10.88
C CYS A 487 20.99 24.91 10.74
N GLU A 488 20.69 24.29 9.61
CA GLU A 488 19.41 23.64 9.30
C GLU A 488 19.72 22.23 8.78
N TYR A 489 19.11 21.22 9.41
CA TYR A 489 19.24 19.82 9.01
C TYR A 489 17.88 19.29 8.58
N GLU A 490 17.77 18.91 7.30
CA GLU A 490 16.58 18.29 6.69
C GLU A 490 16.96 16.89 6.18
N TYR A 491 17.15 15.96 7.11
CA TYR A 491 17.49 14.57 6.82
C TYR A 491 16.39 13.57 7.20
N ASN A 492 15.42 13.99 8.00
CA ASN A 492 14.26 13.19 8.39
C ASN A 492 13.14 13.40 7.37
N GLU A 493 12.45 12.32 7.03
CA GLU A 493 11.31 12.34 6.11
C GLU A 493 10.01 12.68 6.84
N ASP A 494 9.91 12.25 8.11
CA ASP A 494 8.76 12.47 8.99
C ASP A 494 9.14 13.36 10.19
N GLU A 495 8.16 13.67 11.03
CA GLU A 495 8.30 14.58 12.16
C GLU A 495 9.27 14.06 13.23
N VAL A 496 10.15 14.93 13.71
CA VAL A 496 11.20 14.63 14.68
C VAL A 496 10.65 14.78 16.10
N ASN A 497 10.56 13.66 16.81
CA ASN A 497 10.00 13.58 18.16
C ASN A 497 10.99 14.02 19.25
N GLN A 498 12.25 13.57 19.15
CA GLN A 498 13.28 13.92 20.13
C GLN A 498 14.63 14.14 19.46
N ILE A 499 15.34 15.14 19.97
CA ILE A 499 16.74 15.40 19.64
C ILE A 499 17.63 15.24 20.87
N THR A 500 18.84 14.72 20.67
CA THR A 500 19.82 14.55 21.74
C THR A 500 21.23 14.77 21.21
N ILE A 501 22.11 15.29 22.06
CA ILE A 501 23.49 15.64 21.71
C ILE A 501 24.45 14.71 22.43
N HIS A 502 25.47 14.26 21.70
CA HIS A 502 26.54 13.45 22.26
C HIS A 502 27.34 14.24 23.30
N HIS A 503 27.86 13.59 24.34
CA HIS A 503 28.54 14.25 25.46
C HIS A 503 29.78 15.08 25.06
N LYS A 504 30.40 14.78 23.90
CA LYS A 504 31.51 15.56 23.31
C LYS A 504 31.07 16.62 22.30
N GLU A 505 29.77 16.72 22.02
CA GLU A 505 29.20 17.60 21.00
C GLU A 505 29.73 17.34 19.58
N GLU A 506 30.08 16.08 19.28
CA GLU A 506 30.51 15.63 17.95
C GLU A 506 29.31 15.24 17.06
N TYR A 507 28.27 14.68 17.68
CA TYR A 507 27.12 14.10 16.99
C TYR A 507 25.81 14.57 17.63
N LEU A 508 24.79 14.71 16.78
CA LEU A 508 23.41 14.96 17.14
C LEU A 508 22.58 13.78 16.62
N ALA A 509 21.70 13.22 17.46
CA ALA A 509 20.77 12.19 17.06
C ALA A 509 19.34 12.72 17.10
N CYS A 510 18.56 12.40 16.08
CA CYS A 510 17.14 12.72 15.97
C CYS A 510 16.35 11.45 15.62
N CYS A 511 15.23 11.24 16.30
CA CYS A 511 14.29 10.15 16.02
C CYS A 511 12.97 10.69 15.45
N ASP A 512 12.38 9.95 14.53
CA ASP A 512 11.15 10.37 13.83
C ASP A 512 9.97 9.41 13.98
N ASP A 513 8.81 9.86 13.51
CA ASP A 513 7.57 9.08 13.42
C ASP A 513 7.67 7.87 12.49
N GLY A 514 8.60 7.91 11.54
CA GLY A 514 8.90 6.79 10.64
C GLY A 514 9.61 5.63 11.34
N GLY A 515 10.06 5.81 12.58
CA GLY A 515 10.85 4.83 13.33
C GLY A 515 12.34 4.83 12.93
N GLU A 516 12.78 5.83 12.17
CA GLU A 516 14.19 6.00 11.82
C GLU A 516 14.89 6.92 12.82
N ILE A 517 16.19 6.67 13.00
CA ILE A 517 17.06 7.53 13.80
C ILE A 517 18.18 8.01 12.89
N LYS A 518 18.32 9.33 12.75
CA LYS A 518 19.42 9.94 12.00
C LYS A 518 20.45 10.43 12.99
N VAL A 519 21.72 10.16 12.68
CA VAL A 519 22.87 10.67 13.43
C VAL A 519 23.62 11.62 12.51
N ILE A 520 23.76 12.86 12.95
CA ILE A 520 24.34 13.97 12.20
C ILE A 520 25.67 14.33 12.86
N GLU A 521 26.71 14.51 12.06
CA GLU A 521 27.99 15.02 12.54
C GLU A 521 27.96 16.55 12.58
N LEU A 522 28.17 17.14 13.76
CA LEU A 522 28.04 18.58 13.99
C LEU A 522 29.19 19.41 13.41
N SER A 523 30.37 18.81 13.22
CA SER A 523 31.55 19.49 12.66
C SER A 523 31.41 19.75 11.15
N SER A 524 30.86 18.77 10.43
CA SER A 524 30.68 18.82 8.97
C SER A 524 29.27 19.21 8.55
N GLY A 525 28.30 19.10 9.48
CA GLY A 525 26.88 19.27 9.22
C GLY A 525 26.29 18.15 8.35
N ARG A 526 27.02 17.05 8.13
CA ARG A 526 26.58 15.96 7.25
C ARG A 526 25.90 14.85 8.04
N LEU A 527 24.97 14.17 7.38
CA LEU A 527 24.40 12.93 7.87
C LEU A 527 25.50 11.86 8.01
N PHE A 528 25.78 11.44 9.24
CA PHE A 528 26.76 10.40 9.55
C PHE A 528 26.17 9.00 9.35
N LYS A 529 24.97 8.75 9.89
CA LYS A 529 24.32 7.45 9.79
C LYS A 529 22.80 7.53 9.86
N THR A 530 22.13 6.58 9.22
CA THR A 530 20.71 6.28 9.42
C THR A 530 20.59 4.89 10.05
N LEU A 531 19.95 4.82 11.21
CA LEU A 531 19.61 3.59 11.91
C LEU A 531 18.14 3.29 11.64
N ARG A 532 17.88 2.13 11.04
CA ARG A 532 16.57 1.75 10.49
C ARG A 532 16.34 0.25 10.60
N ASN A 533 15.13 -0.18 10.27
CA ASN A 533 14.71 -1.59 10.23
C ASN A 533 14.71 -2.29 11.60
N LYS A 534 14.46 -1.55 12.68
CA LYS A 534 14.26 -2.13 14.02
C LYS A 534 13.03 -1.61 14.71
N HIS A 535 12.78 -0.30 14.63
CA HIS A 535 11.49 0.23 15.01
C HIS A 535 10.49 0.07 13.86
N ASP A 536 9.34 -0.51 14.17
CA ASP A 536 8.24 -0.74 13.24
C ASP A 536 7.18 0.38 13.29
N ASN A 537 7.27 1.24 14.31
CA ASN A 537 6.37 2.35 14.59
C ASN A 537 7.19 3.59 15.03
N ILE A 538 6.51 4.66 15.40
CA ILE A 538 7.07 5.93 15.91
C ILE A 538 8.21 5.67 16.90
N CYS A 539 9.40 6.20 16.60
CA CYS A 539 10.50 6.25 17.55
C CYS A 539 10.34 7.52 18.40
N SER A 540 9.83 7.32 19.61
CA SER A 540 9.46 8.42 20.51
C SER A 540 10.65 9.02 21.23
N THR A 541 11.69 8.22 21.50
CA THR A 541 12.83 8.68 22.30
C THR A 541 14.15 8.11 21.83
N VAL A 542 15.20 8.92 21.94
CA VAL A 542 16.58 8.53 21.67
C VAL A 542 17.51 9.19 22.69
N GLN A 543 18.50 8.43 23.19
CA GLN A 543 19.48 8.94 24.14
C GLN A 543 20.87 8.36 23.88
N PHE A 544 21.88 9.23 23.87
CA PHE A 544 23.28 8.80 23.88
C PHE A 544 23.65 8.18 25.22
N ARG A 545 24.40 7.07 25.18
CA ARG A 545 24.95 6.49 26.41
C ARG A 545 26.17 7.30 26.86
N PRO A 546 26.22 7.77 28.12
CA PRO A 546 27.41 8.44 28.64
C PRO A 546 28.64 7.52 28.58
N ILE A 547 29.83 8.07 28.36
CA ILE A 547 31.14 7.37 28.34
C ILE A 547 31.34 6.42 27.13
N ARG A 548 30.28 5.77 26.62
CA ARG A 548 30.34 4.88 25.46
C ARG A 548 30.17 5.66 24.16
N ARG A 549 31.31 5.95 23.51
CA ARG A 549 31.38 6.82 22.32
C ARG A 549 30.41 6.47 21.19
N TRP A 550 30.18 5.18 20.92
CA TRP A 550 29.46 4.74 19.73
C TRP A 550 28.07 4.15 20.01
N GLU A 551 27.56 4.27 21.24
CA GLU A 551 26.29 3.64 21.63
C GLU A 551 25.16 4.66 21.82
N ILE A 552 24.02 4.37 21.21
CA ILE A 552 22.75 5.04 21.49
C ILE A 552 21.68 4.03 21.86
N VAL A 553 20.69 4.48 22.62
CA VAL A 553 19.50 3.70 22.95
C VAL A 553 18.29 4.43 22.41
N SER A 554 17.40 3.69 21.77
CA SER A 554 16.13 4.21 21.27
C SER A 554 14.95 3.41 21.82
N GLY A 555 13.82 4.09 21.98
CA GLY A 555 12.54 3.52 22.35
C GLY A 555 11.46 3.94 21.38
N GLY A 556 10.54 3.03 21.07
CA GLY A 556 9.43 3.28 20.16
C GLY A 556 8.07 2.89 20.73
N MET A 557 7.01 3.36 20.08
CA MET A 557 5.62 2.97 20.36
C MET A 557 5.30 1.52 19.94
N ASP A 558 6.30 0.81 19.41
CA ASP A 558 6.28 -0.62 19.12
C ASP A 558 6.75 -1.50 20.29
N PHE A 559 6.95 -0.89 21.48
CA PHE A 559 7.41 -1.54 22.72
C PHE A 559 8.84 -2.07 22.67
N TRP A 560 9.58 -1.78 21.60
CA TRP A 560 10.96 -2.15 21.48
C TRP A 560 11.86 -1.09 22.09
N VAL A 561 12.86 -1.56 22.82
CA VAL A 561 14.03 -0.78 23.24
C VAL A 561 15.23 -1.38 22.53
N VAL A 562 15.92 -0.55 21.74
CA VAL A 562 17.03 -1.00 20.90
C VAL A 562 18.29 -0.24 21.28
N SER A 563 19.35 -0.98 21.59
CA SER A 563 20.70 -0.44 21.72
C SER A 563 21.43 -0.58 20.40
N TRP A 564 22.03 0.51 19.93
CA TRP A 564 22.71 0.60 18.65
C TRP A 564 24.17 0.93 18.82
N ASP A 565 24.99 0.37 17.93
CA ASP A 565 26.29 0.92 17.61
C ASP A 565 26.13 1.80 16.37
N PHE A 566 26.11 3.11 16.56
CA PHE A 566 25.85 4.04 15.46
C PHE A 566 27.03 4.20 14.51
N PHE A 567 28.25 3.79 14.90
CA PHE A 567 29.40 3.77 13.99
C PHE A 567 29.22 2.67 12.93
N SER A 568 28.92 1.44 13.36
CA SER A 568 28.69 0.33 12.43
C SER A 568 27.27 0.36 11.82
N GLY A 569 26.30 0.96 12.51
CA GLY A 569 24.88 0.94 12.16
C GLY A 569 24.17 -0.35 12.56
N ARG A 570 24.76 -1.15 13.46
CA ARG A 570 24.21 -2.44 13.90
C ARG A 570 23.44 -2.27 15.20
N ALA A 571 22.30 -2.95 15.31
CA ALA A 571 21.66 -3.16 16.59
C ALA A 571 22.53 -4.11 17.43
N LEU A 572 22.92 -3.65 18.61
CA LEU A 572 23.70 -4.41 19.58
C LEU A 572 22.81 -5.32 20.43
N TYR A 573 21.63 -4.83 20.77
CA TYR A 573 20.68 -5.53 21.62
C TYR A 573 19.27 -5.00 21.39
N GLU A 574 18.30 -5.90 21.41
CA GLU A 574 16.89 -5.64 21.14
C GLU A 574 16.08 -6.25 22.29
N LEU A 575 15.25 -5.43 22.91
CA LEU A 575 14.40 -5.83 24.03
C LEU A 575 12.95 -5.45 23.71
N ASN A 576 12.06 -6.44 23.68
CA ASN A 576 10.63 -6.18 23.66
C ASN A 576 10.12 -6.16 25.11
N VAL A 577 9.60 -5.02 25.53
CA VAL A 577 9.18 -4.79 26.93
C VAL A 577 7.85 -5.49 27.25
N GLN A 578 7.02 -5.84 26.27
CA GLN A 578 5.75 -6.55 26.51
C GLN A 578 5.94 -7.95 27.10
N GLY A 579 7.04 -8.64 26.76
CA GLY A 579 7.28 -10.02 27.17
C GLY A 579 7.92 -10.20 28.56
N HIS A 580 8.27 -9.10 29.25
CA HIS A 580 9.15 -9.12 30.43
C HIS A 580 8.50 -8.68 31.74
N GLY A 581 7.19 -8.41 31.78
CA GLY A 581 6.48 -8.00 33.00
C GLY A 581 5.19 -8.79 33.24
N ASP A 582 5.11 -9.45 34.39
CA ASP A 582 3.87 -9.87 35.04
C ASP A 582 2.99 -8.62 35.24
N ASP A 583 1.80 -8.58 34.65
CA ASP A 583 0.78 -7.52 34.81
C ASP A 583 1.32 -6.08 34.89
N GLY A 584 2.13 -5.67 33.91
CA GLY A 584 2.64 -4.30 33.81
C GLY A 584 1.52 -3.33 33.45
N SER A 585 1.10 -2.50 34.41
CA SER A 585 0.15 -1.42 34.14
C SER A 585 0.85 -0.28 33.40
N ASN A 586 0.14 0.51 32.58
CA ASN A 586 0.74 1.65 31.87
C ASN A 586 1.40 2.68 32.82
N GLY A 587 1.06 2.67 34.12
CA GLY A 587 1.61 3.57 35.13
C GLY A 587 2.88 3.08 35.84
N ASP A 588 3.41 1.93 35.45
CA ASP A 588 4.59 1.33 36.06
C ASP A 588 5.89 1.84 35.39
N VAL A 589 6.88 2.31 36.17
CA VAL A 589 8.20 2.69 35.66
C VAL A 589 9.18 1.52 35.82
N GLN A 590 9.64 0.95 34.72
CA GLN A 590 10.61 -0.14 34.74
C GLN A 590 12.05 0.38 34.67
N LEU A 591 12.87 -0.03 35.64
CA LEU A 591 14.30 0.21 35.68
C LEU A 591 15.06 -1.00 35.13
N PHE A 592 15.90 -0.74 34.13
CA PHE A 592 16.78 -1.73 33.54
C PHE A 592 18.23 -1.46 33.95
N ARG A 593 18.95 -2.53 34.31
CA ARG A 593 20.39 -2.49 34.56
C ARG A 593 21.11 -3.13 33.37
N TYR A 594 22.26 -2.57 33.02
CA TYR A 594 23.16 -3.24 32.08
C TYR A 594 23.90 -4.37 32.79
N GLU A 595 23.65 -5.62 32.39
CA GLU A 595 24.53 -6.75 32.73
C GLU A 595 25.54 -6.99 31.61
N GLY A 596 26.83 -6.93 31.95
CA GLY A 596 27.92 -7.03 30.98
C GLY A 596 28.02 -5.80 30.07
N LYS A 597 28.45 -6.01 28.81
CA LYS A 597 28.67 -4.91 27.86
C LYS A 597 27.42 -4.47 27.08
N LYS A 598 26.38 -5.32 26.94
CA LYS A 598 25.32 -5.11 25.94
C LYS A 598 23.89 -5.53 26.33
N LYS A 599 23.66 -6.23 27.45
CA LYS A 599 22.35 -6.81 27.77
C LYS A 599 21.60 -5.93 28.77
N PHE A 600 20.36 -5.54 28.45
CA PHE A 600 19.44 -4.98 29.44
C PHE A 600 18.83 -6.11 30.25
N VAL A 601 18.87 -5.98 31.57
CA VAL A 601 18.21 -6.90 32.49
C VAL A 601 17.27 -6.08 33.36
N PRO A 602 15.99 -6.49 33.48
CA PRO A 602 15.05 -5.82 34.36
C PRO A 602 15.59 -5.88 35.79
N HIS A 603 15.66 -4.72 36.44
CA HIS A 603 16.21 -4.59 37.78
C HIS A 603 15.12 -4.33 38.82
N GLN A 604 14.26 -3.34 38.57
CA GLN A 604 13.20 -2.94 39.49
C GLN A 604 12.00 -2.38 38.73
N CYS A 605 10.80 -2.51 39.27
CA CYS A 605 9.58 -1.89 38.77
C CYS A 605 9.01 -0.96 39.84
N LEU A 606 8.81 0.31 39.51
CA LEU A 606 8.30 1.35 40.40
C LEU A 606 6.81 1.56 40.09
N LYS A 607 5.95 1.27 41.06
CA LYS A 607 4.49 1.35 40.89
C LYS A 607 3.92 2.43 41.79
N LYS A 608 3.45 3.52 41.20
CA LYS A 608 2.83 4.62 41.95
C LYS A 608 1.85 5.45 41.12
N HIS A 609 2.10 5.62 39.83
CA HIS A 609 1.18 6.36 38.96
C HIS A 609 -0.09 5.54 38.70
N SER A 610 -1.24 6.22 38.68
CA SER A 610 -2.54 5.60 38.36
C SER A 610 -2.87 5.65 36.86
N SER A 611 -2.07 6.36 36.09
CA SER A 611 -2.17 6.48 34.63
C SER A 611 -0.78 6.40 33.98
N SER A 612 -0.73 6.45 32.65
CA SER A 612 0.53 6.33 31.91
C SER A 612 1.54 7.38 32.32
N VAL A 613 2.79 6.93 32.54
CA VAL A 613 3.92 7.83 32.78
C VAL A 613 4.27 8.53 31.47
N SER A 614 4.23 9.86 31.46
CA SER A 614 4.54 10.67 30.27
C SER A 614 6.04 10.87 30.11
N GLN A 615 6.77 11.03 31.22
CA GLN A 615 8.21 11.20 31.17
C GLN A 615 8.91 10.76 32.46
N VAL A 616 10.17 10.37 32.29
CA VAL A 616 11.09 10.00 33.35
C VAL A 616 12.39 10.78 33.16
N HIS A 617 12.93 11.35 34.22
CA HIS A 617 14.15 12.16 34.19
C HIS A 617 15.04 11.88 35.40
N PHE A 618 16.35 11.72 35.14
CA PHE A 618 17.36 11.66 36.20
C PHE A 618 17.83 13.10 36.50
N PRO A 619 17.60 13.64 37.70
CA PRO A 619 17.99 15.01 38.02
C PRO A 619 19.50 15.22 37.88
N LYS A 620 19.91 16.35 37.27
CA LYS A 620 21.34 16.63 37.02
C LYS A 620 22.16 16.82 38.30
N PHE A 621 21.53 17.21 39.40
CA PHE A 621 22.18 17.42 40.71
C PHE A 621 22.32 16.14 41.55
N HIS A 622 21.49 15.10 41.33
CA HIS A 622 21.60 13.75 41.93
C HIS A 622 21.39 12.64 40.88
N PRO A 623 22.25 12.51 39.84
CA PRO A 623 21.96 11.72 38.64
C PRO A 623 21.92 10.20 38.84
N ASN A 624 22.52 9.69 39.91
CA ASN A 624 22.56 8.26 40.22
C ASN A 624 21.67 7.87 41.41
N GLU A 625 21.19 8.85 42.16
CA GLU A 625 20.51 8.62 43.42
C GLU A 625 19.01 8.84 43.27
N TRP A 626 18.62 9.84 42.48
CA TRP A 626 17.23 10.24 42.35
C TRP A 626 16.69 9.97 40.95
N LEU A 627 15.41 9.67 40.90
CA LEU A 627 14.62 9.60 39.67
C LEU A 627 13.36 10.44 39.85
N VAL A 628 12.96 11.15 38.82
CA VAL A 628 11.69 11.88 38.80
C VAL A 628 10.84 11.32 37.68
N SER A 629 9.60 10.96 38.00
CA SER A 629 8.61 10.53 37.01
C SER A 629 7.39 11.44 37.03
N ALA A 630 6.88 11.78 35.85
CA ALA A 630 5.59 12.44 35.67
C ALA A 630 4.61 11.54 34.94
N GLY A 631 3.35 11.58 35.36
CA GLY A 631 2.28 10.82 34.72
C GLY A 631 1.11 11.67 34.27
N ASN A 632 0.31 11.07 33.39
CA ASN A 632 -0.98 11.60 32.94
C ASN A 632 -2.04 11.66 34.04
N ASP A 633 -1.73 11.15 35.23
CA ASP A 633 -2.48 11.30 36.48
C ASP A 633 -2.23 12.65 37.17
N CYS A 634 -1.50 13.56 36.51
CA CYS A 634 -1.11 14.88 37.02
C CYS A 634 -0.27 14.78 38.30
N LYS A 635 0.53 13.72 38.45
CA LYS A 635 1.43 13.54 39.58
C LYS A 635 2.88 13.59 39.12
N ILE A 636 3.73 14.17 39.98
CA ILE A 636 5.17 14.12 39.87
C ILE A 636 5.69 13.38 41.09
N VAL A 637 6.40 12.27 40.87
CA VAL A 637 6.91 11.40 41.92
C VAL A 637 8.42 11.43 41.91
N PHE A 638 8.98 11.67 43.09
CA PHE A 638 10.42 11.66 43.36
C PHE A 638 10.79 10.34 44.00
N TRP A 639 11.79 9.67 43.43
CA TRP A 639 12.25 8.37 43.87
C TRP A 639 13.70 8.44 44.32
N ASN A 640 14.03 7.80 45.44
CA ASN A 640 15.40 7.58 45.87
C ASN A 640 15.77 6.12 45.60
N LEU A 641 16.78 5.94 44.75
CA LEU A 641 17.28 4.66 44.27
C LEU A 641 18.32 4.03 45.21
N ASN A 642 18.85 4.79 46.18
CA ASN A 642 19.90 4.35 47.10
C ASN A 642 19.36 3.72 48.41
N THR A 643 18.15 4.08 48.83
CA THR A 643 17.63 3.71 50.16
C THR A 643 16.85 2.39 50.15
N GLY A 644 17.41 1.35 50.76
CA GLY A 644 16.76 0.05 50.97
C GLY A 644 15.80 -0.06 52.15
N THR A 645 15.27 1.06 52.68
CA THR A 645 14.33 1.03 53.81
C THR A 645 13.36 2.22 53.77
N CYS A 646 12.14 2.00 53.26
CA CYS A 646 10.99 2.83 53.62
C CYS A 646 10.23 2.11 54.74
N ASN A 647 10.15 2.70 55.93
CA ASN A 647 9.29 2.22 57.01
C ASN A 647 7.82 2.61 56.75
N GLY A 648 6.88 1.66 56.91
CA GLY A 648 5.45 1.94 57.04
C GLY A 648 4.47 0.79 56.73
N THR A 649 4.39 -0.21 57.62
CA THR A 649 3.25 -1.11 58.01
C THR A 649 2.05 -1.35 57.05
N SER A 650 1.45 -2.53 56.86
CA SER A 650 1.54 -3.92 57.35
C SER A 650 0.52 -4.77 56.53
N GLY A 651 0.77 -6.08 56.31
CA GLY A 651 -0.32 -7.04 56.01
C GLY A 651 0.01 -8.27 55.17
N SER A 652 0.20 -9.41 55.83
CA SER A 652 0.11 -10.82 55.37
C SER A 652 1.16 -11.41 54.41
N ALA A 653 1.90 -12.37 54.99
CA ALA A 653 2.63 -13.52 54.45
C ALA A 653 2.48 -13.89 52.95
N HIS A 654 3.62 -14.04 52.27
CA HIS A 654 4.11 -15.35 51.78
C HIS A 654 5.59 -15.26 51.34
N GLN A 655 6.30 -16.37 51.54
CA GLN A 655 7.75 -16.55 51.40
C GLN A 655 8.29 -16.50 49.95
N HIS A 656 9.58 -16.13 49.87
CA HIS A 656 10.57 -16.34 48.78
C HIS A 656 10.67 -15.32 47.64
N LYS A 657 11.59 -14.34 47.78
CA LYS A 657 12.75 -14.12 46.88
C LYS A 657 13.68 -13.06 47.48
N LYS A 658 14.99 -13.18 47.22
CA LYS A 658 16.06 -12.25 47.66
C LYS A 658 15.68 -10.79 47.40
N ASP A 659 15.49 -10.03 48.48
CA ASP A 659 15.24 -8.59 48.45
C ASP A 659 16.44 -7.86 47.85
N THR A 660 16.22 -7.30 46.65
CA THR A 660 17.03 -6.20 46.13
C THR A 660 16.36 -4.91 46.60
N ALA A 661 17.13 -4.02 47.21
CA ALA A 661 16.66 -2.76 47.81
C ALA A 661 15.62 -2.06 46.92
N ALA A 662 14.39 -1.95 47.40
CA ALA A 662 13.32 -1.28 46.66
C ALA A 662 13.49 0.23 46.78
N ALA A 663 13.72 0.92 45.66
CA ALA A 663 13.65 2.37 45.55
C ALA A 663 12.40 2.95 46.25
N CYS A 664 12.61 4.02 47.01
CA CYS A 664 11.62 4.63 47.89
C CYS A 664 11.03 5.89 47.26
N VAL A 665 9.74 6.15 47.48
CA VAL A 665 9.15 7.46 47.15
C VAL A 665 9.61 8.48 48.19
N VAL A 666 10.36 9.49 47.76
CA VAL A 666 10.85 10.60 48.60
C VAL A 666 9.73 11.61 48.80
N SER A 667 9.06 11.99 47.71
CA SER A 667 8.04 13.02 47.70
C SER A 667 7.09 12.81 46.52
N GLU A 668 5.84 13.23 46.71
CA GLU A 668 4.79 13.19 45.72
C GLU A 668 4.16 14.57 45.62
N VAL A 669 4.09 15.10 44.40
CA VAL A 669 3.56 16.43 44.11
C VAL A 669 2.38 16.29 43.17
N GLU A 670 1.23 16.82 43.56
CA GLU A 670 0.10 16.99 42.66
C GLU A 670 0.35 18.22 41.76
N HIS A 671 0.38 17.98 40.46
CA HIS A 671 0.57 18.98 39.43
C HIS A 671 -0.78 19.43 38.86
N VAL A 672 -0.82 20.64 38.30
CA VAL A 672 -2.09 21.29 37.90
C VAL A 672 -2.64 20.69 36.60
N SER A 673 -1.75 20.29 35.70
CA SER A 673 -2.08 19.74 34.40
C SER A 673 -1.24 18.50 34.09
N LYS A 674 -1.43 17.90 32.92
CA LYS A 674 -0.64 16.75 32.47
C LYS A 674 0.76 17.22 32.06
N PRO A 675 1.84 16.71 32.66
CA PRO A 675 3.19 17.08 32.27
C PRO A 675 3.55 16.53 30.90
N ASN A 676 4.05 17.40 30.02
CA ASN A 676 4.61 17.06 28.72
C ASN A 676 6.12 16.81 28.82
N TRP A 677 6.84 17.66 29.56
CA TRP A 677 8.29 17.58 29.70
C TRP A 677 8.78 18.02 31.09
N ILE A 678 9.92 17.48 31.53
CA ILE A 678 10.60 17.67 32.79
C ILE A 678 12.09 17.79 32.47
N THR A 679 12.74 18.76 33.10
CA THR A 679 14.19 18.87 33.08
C THR A 679 14.67 19.47 34.41
N SER A 680 15.98 19.47 34.62
CA SER A 680 16.56 20.04 35.84
C SER A 680 17.80 20.88 35.55
N SER A 681 18.04 21.82 36.44
CA SER A 681 19.24 22.66 36.43
C SER A 681 20.45 21.88 36.94
N THR A 682 21.64 22.24 36.46
CA THR A 682 22.90 21.93 37.13
C THR A 682 23.22 22.91 38.25
N LEU A 683 22.66 24.13 38.17
CA LEU A 683 22.83 25.21 39.14
C LEU A 683 21.58 25.25 40.03
N GLY A 684 21.70 24.66 41.21
CA GLY A 684 20.61 24.54 42.19
C GLY A 684 19.67 23.36 41.96
N GLU A 685 18.88 23.06 42.97
CA GLU A 685 17.97 21.91 42.99
C GLU A 685 16.59 22.26 42.44
N ASN A 686 16.58 22.81 41.22
CA ASN A 686 15.35 23.20 40.53
C ASN A 686 14.96 22.17 39.47
N ILE A 687 13.68 21.81 39.46
CA ILE A 687 13.04 20.97 38.44
C ILE A 687 12.02 21.83 37.70
N PHE A 688 12.15 21.86 36.39
CA PHE A 688 11.27 22.59 35.49
C PHE A 688 10.32 21.60 34.84
N VAL A 689 9.04 21.94 34.81
CA VAL A 689 7.97 21.10 34.28
C VAL A 689 7.17 21.93 33.29
N ALA A 690 7.07 21.40 32.07
CA ALA A 690 6.18 21.86 31.02
C ALA A 690 4.95 20.96 31.00
N ASP A 691 3.79 21.57 30.83
CA ASP A 691 2.50 20.89 30.81
C ASP A 691 1.64 21.44 29.65
N GLN A 692 0.36 21.05 29.62
CA GLN A 692 -0.58 21.51 28.59
C GLN A 692 -0.96 22.99 28.70
N THR A 693 -0.46 23.70 29.72
CA THR A 693 -0.65 25.14 29.88
C THR A 693 0.47 25.90 29.19
N ASN A 694 0.36 27.23 29.19
CA ASN A 694 1.37 28.14 28.65
C ASN A 694 2.40 28.59 29.71
N GLU A 695 2.37 27.99 30.89
CA GLU A 695 3.28 28.29 31.99
C GLU A 695 4.32 27.18 32.17
N ILE A 696 5.51 27.55 32.65
CA ILE A 696 6.52 26.58 33.07
C ILE A 696 6.51 26.55 34.60
N SER A 697 6.21 25.40 35.18
CA SER A 697 6.25 25.24 36.64
C SER A 697 7.66 24.89 37.10
N VAL A 698 8.14 25.57 38.14
CA VAL A 698 9.45 25.35 38.74
C VAL A 698 9.27 24.87 40.16
N TYR A 699 9.80 23.68 40.44
CA TYR A 699 9.82 23.05 41.74
C TYR A 699 11.24 23.09 42.27
N ARG A 700 11.43 23.81 43.38
CA ARG A 700 12.71 23.84 44.09
C ARG A 700 12.68 22.82 45.23
N VAL A 701 13.61 21.87 45.16
CA VAL A 701 13.91 20.96 46.26
C VAL A 701 14.71 21.74 47.31
N ILE A 702 14.37 21.56 48.59
CA ILE A 702 14.93 22.30 49.73
C ILE A 702 15.38 21.31 50.79
#